data_AF-A0A4R8K5P4-F1
#
_entry.id   AF-A0A4R8K5P4-F1
#
_cell.length_a   1.000
_cell.length_b   1.000
_cell.length_c   1.000
_cell.angle_alpha   90.00
_cell.angle_beta   90.00
_cell.angle_gamma   90.00
#
_symmetry.space_group_name_H-M   'P 1'
#
loop_
_entity.id
_entity.type
_entity.pdbx_description
1 polymer ?
#
loop_
_entity_poly.entity_id
_entity_poly.type
_entity_poly.pdbx_seq_one_letter_code
_entity_poly.pdbx_strand_id
1 'polypeptide(L)'
;MREVNGRLKIRLLSLGMLGPNGPLPIHMTEIAREREQNRRDATLVNFLDIFHHRYLTLLYRAWASAQAAAGLDRKDDETFSFFVASLAGHDPDEIAGRPFPAHARLAASAHLVREARNPDGLRATLEQYFGVPVAIEEYVFHWLEMAPASHSYLGKPVESSTLAMGAMLGEQVPDRQHRFRIVLGPLDLQVYLRFTAQGVDLPKLVECVREFVGRGCRWELELRIKPQGAPPAVLGGTEQLGWSSWLGQAPTDAPITGMRFEPEQYVEQLARRSVPYRQRPETGAGDLLTYYNEELLYLRELAAEFAQAHVKIARRLGMQAGEIGDMYVERLVQAFAFMSARMRMKLDAAFPDFTRPLLQCLYPNYLAPTPSMAVARLYPDDAEGDLAEGVRIARGATFISRVSDGETTACEFRSSQEVTLYPLEIVSARLTGIPPDIPAPDRYARGHTNVRGALRLRLRTTSEACIADLQGLDRLPVYLAGEERLASRLFELLHVAAVASITGEPENLGTPGSPFHAVSRDAVVHEGLDPGQSLLPLAGSKFHGHNLLHEFSVCPSRFYFFTLTGLAPGLRQVRGREAEVVVLLDRHTDPLAYQVDASQFALFCTPVINLFPRTSDPVELPKSGTEFQLVPNALQPLDYEVFSVQALHGQVSETSAPLQFRPLHEPLTNDEGNHGRYFTSPRERRSAPELSRRRYGTRTPYVGTQTSVSLVDHDGQPYGERMNYLTLSALLTNRELPNLIVPDGRDDLTLEESAPVLCVGLIRSPSVPRAPYAERETAWRLIRQLNFSYLALEDPSAAGLRNLLGLFLAPGDEVYRQMIDSLVDVSMRTVTRMLPGDGQIMFGCGAECVLTVDEAGFHGVSPYLFGLILERFLARGASAHSFIETELRSTQRGPVATWPVRMGTRGVA
;
A
#
# COMPACT_ATOMS: atom_id res chain seq x y z
N MET A 1 14.24 45.47 22.46
CA MET A 1 13.07 44.73 22.99
C MET A 1 12.57 45.44 24.23
N ARG A 2 11.27 45.66 24.37
CA ARG A 2 10.65 46.27 25.57
C ARG A 2 9.34 45.57 25.87
N GLU A 3 9.03 45.32 27.13
CA GLU A 3 7.74 44.76 27.53
C GLU A 3 6.70 45.89 27.68
N VAL A 4 5.54 45.74 27.06
CA VAL A 4 4.43 46.71 27.09
C VAL A 4 3.14 45.91 27.28
N ASN A 5 2.40 46.16 28.37
CA ASN A 5 1.15 45.46 28.70
C ASN A 5 1.27 43.92 28.69
N GLY A 6 2.37 43.37 29.20
CA GLY A 6 2.63 41.92 29.21
C GLY A 6 2.94 41.31 27.84
N ARG A 7 3.08 42.13 26.78
CA ARG A 7 3.52 41.71 25.45
C ARG A 7 4.92 42.26 25.15
N LEU A 8 5.73 41.44 24.49
CA LEU A 8 7.07 41.83 24.05
C LEU A 8 6.99 42.67 22.78
N LYS A 9 7.34 43.95 22.88
CA LYS A 9 7.51 44.84 21.74
C LYS A 9 8.94 44.73 21.20
N ILE A 10 9.05 44.15 20.01
CA ILE A 10 10.30 44.02 19.27
C ILE A 10 10.31 45.07 18.18
N ARG A 11 11.35 45.91 18.14
CA ARG A 11 11.60 46.86 17.05
C ARG A 11 12.81 46.33 16.28
N LEU A 12 12.59 45.96 15.03
CA LEU A 12 13.64 45.52 14.11
C LEU A 12 14.13 46.72 13.31
N LEU A 13 15.45 46.82 13.12
CA LEU A 13 16.10 47.90 12.38
C LEU A 13 16.48 47.51 10.95
N SER A 14 16.17 46.26 10.55
CA SER A 14 16.48 45.67 9.25
C SER A 14 15.24 44.91 8.72
N LEU A 15 15.18 44.67 7.40
CA LEU A 15 14.10 43.93 6.70
C LEU A 15 12.71 44.61 6.79
N GLY A 16 12.62 45.87 6.37
CA GLY A 16 11.37 46.64 6.32
C GLY A 16 11.10 47.26 4.94
N MET A 17 9.88 47.79 4.77
CA MET A 17 9.47 48.51 3.56
C MET A 17 10.17 49.86 3.39
N LEU A 18 10.71 50.41 4.48
CA LEU A 18 11.39 51.70 4.55
C LEU A 18 12.91 51.51 4.71
N GLY A 19 13.70 52.45 4.22
CA GLY A 19 15.16 52.42 4.29
C GLY A 19 15.83 52.43 2.91
N PRO A 20 17.17 52.50 2.85
CA PRO A 20 17.91 52.57 1.58
C PRO A 20 17.76 51.30 0.73
N ASN A 21 17.51 50.15 1.36
CA ASN A 21 17.26 48.88 0.70
C ASN A 21 15.77 48.47 0.74
N GLY A 22 14.89 49.41 1.15
CA GLY A 22 13.46 49.17 1.22
C GLY A 22 12.80 49.23 -0.16
N PRO A 23 11.77 48.44 -0.44
CA PRO A 23 11.04 48.47 -1.71
C PRO A 23 10.25 49.77 -1.94
N LEU A 24 9.93 50.54 -0.89
CA LEU A 24 9.26 51.83 -1.07
C LEU A 24 10.26 52.91 -1.49
N PRO A 25 9.83 53.89 -2.31
CA PRO A 25 10.67 55.01 -2.70
C PRO A 25 11.32 55.72 -1.50
N ILE A 26 12.56 56.18 -1.66
CA ILE A 26 13.33 56.84 -0.60
C ILE A 26 12.56 58.01 0.05
N HIS A 27 11.82 58.79 -0.74
CA HIS A 27 11.03 59.90 -0.20
C HIS A 27 9.97 59.46 0.83
N MET A 28 9.41 58.25 0.73
CA MET A 28 8.49 57.71 1.74
C MET A 28 9.21 57.41 3.06
N THR A 29 10.46 56.96 2.97
CA THR A 29 11.33 56.77 4.14
C THR A 29 11.64 58.10 4.81
N GLU A 30 11.93 59.14 4.03
CA GLU A 30 12.15 60.49 4.56
C GLU A 30 10.91 61.05 5.25
N ILE A 31 9.73 60.88 4.66
CA ILE A 31 8.44 61.28 5.26
C ILE A 31 8.20 60.54 6.58
N ALA A 32 8.39 59.23 6.59
CA ALA A 32 8.20 58.43 7.80
C ALA A 32 9.17 58.86 8.91
N ARG A 33 10.44 59.10 8.57
CA ARG A 33 11.47 59.58 9.51
C ARG A 33 11.17 60.98 10.03
N GLU A 34 10.79 61.92 9.15
CA GLU A 34 10.45 63.30 9.55
C GLU A 34 9.24 63.30 10.49
N ARG A 35 8.20 62.52 10.19
CA ARG A 35 7.03 62.41 11.05
C ARG A 35 7.35 61.78 12.41
N GLU A 36 8.09 60.67 12.42
CA GLU A 36 8.43 59.98 13.67
C GLU A 36 9.38 60.82 14.54
N GLN A 37 10.46 61.38 13.98
CA GLN A 37 11.51 62.07 14.73
C GLN A 37 11.16 63.54 15.03
N ASN A 38 10.73 64.30 14.03
CA ASN A 38 10.51 65.75 14.19
C ASN A 38 9.10 66.06 14.68
N ARG A 39 8.09 65.33 14.18
CA ARG A 39 6.68 65.59 14.52
C ARG A 39 6.13 64.69 15.64
N ARG A 40 6.95 63.75 16.15
CA ARG A 40 6.57 62.74 17.16
C ARG A 40 5.30 61.96 16.78
N ASP A 41 5.07 61.76 15.49
CA ASP A 41 3.94 61.03 14.92
C ASP A 41 4.42 59.71 14.31
N ALA A 42 4.20 58.63 15.04
CA ALA A 42 4.56 57.28 14.61
C ALA A 42 3.47 56.58 13.77
N THR A 43 2.38 57.27 13.40
CA THR A 43 1.20 56.61 12.82
C THR A 43 1.52 55.89 11.51
N LEU A 44 2.27 56.52 10.61
CA LEU A 44 2.64 55.91 9.33
C LEU A 44 3.48 54.63 9.53
N VAL A 45 4.43 54.67 10.46
CA VAL A 45 5.27 53.52 10.80
C VAL A 45 4.42 52.40 11.41
N ASN A 46 3.56 52.72 12.38
CA ASN A 46 2.67 51.76 13.03
C ASN A 46 1.66 51.13 12.04
N PHE A 47 1.24 51.86 11.01
CA PHE A 47 0.38 51.31 9.96
C PHE A 47 1.13 50.29 9.09
N LEU A 48 2.37 50.63 8.67
CA LEU A 48 3.22 49.71 7.92
C LEU A 48 3.58 48.48 8.75
N ASP A 49 3.68 48.62 10.07
CA ASP A 49 3.98 47.52 11.00
C ASP A 49 2.89 46.45 11.07
N ILE A 50 1.64 46.73 10.65
CA ILE A 50 0.60 45.70 10.44
C ILE A 50 1.12 44.64 9.46
N PHE A 51 1.67 45.10 8.33
CA PHE A 51 2.18 44.24 7.27
C PHE A 51 3.55 43.66 7.62
N HIS A 52 4.45 44.47 8.20
CA HIS A 52 5.77 43.98 8.65
C HIS A 52 5.62 42.87 9.68
N HIS A 53 4.72 43.01 10.65
CA HIS A 53 4.51 42.01 11.69
C HIS A 53 4.17 40.65 11.08
N ARG A 54 3.21 40.60 10.16
CA ARG A 54 2.82 39.34 9.52
C ARG A 54 3.93 38.79 8.63
N TYR A 55 4.55 39.63 7.80
CA TYR A 55 5.64 39.20 6.92
C TYR A 55 6.82 38.62 7.70
N LEU A 56 7.27 39.29 8.76
CA LEU A 56 8.39 38.84 9.59
C LEU A 56 8.04 37.58 10.38
N THR A 57 6.78 37.44 10.81
CA THR A 57 6.30 36.21 11.44
C THR A 57 6.35 35.03 10.45
N LEU A 58 5.92 35.24 9.20
CA LEU A 58 6.03 34.22 8.15
C LEU A 58 7.48 33.90 7.80
N LEU A 59 8.37 34.90 7.77
CA LEU A 59 9.80 34.71 7.56
C LEU A 59 10.42 33.86 8.69
N TYR A 60 10.08 34.15 9.95
CA TYR A 60 10.52 33.34 11.08
C TYR A 60 9.95 31.92 11.01
N ARG A 61 8.67 31.75 10.64
CA ARG A 61 8.08 30.42 10.44
C ARG A 61 8.80 29.64 9.35
N ALA A 62 9.16 30.29 8.24
CA ALA A 62 9.93 29.67 7.16
C ALA A 62 11.33 29.23 7.61
N TRP A 63 12.01 30.03 8.43
CA TRP A 63 13.27 29.63 9.04
C TRP A 63 13.08 28.47 10.01
N ALA A 64 12.10 28.57 10.93
CA ALA A 64 11.85 27.56 11.96
C ALA A 64 11.44 26.21 11.36
N SER A 65 10.65 26.21 10.27
CA SER A 65 10.24 24.97 9.58
C SER A 65 11.41 24.24 8.92
N ALA A 66 12.54 24.92 8.67
CA ALA A 66 13.77 24.33 8.16
C ALA A 66 14.76 23.92 9.26
N GLN A 67 14.43 24.13 10.54
CA GLN A 67 15.33 23.88 11.68
C GLN A 67 14.72 22.85 12.63
N ALA A 68 15.17 21.60 12.53
CA ALA A 68 14.68 20.51 13.38
C ALA A 68 14.74 20.83 14.89
N ALA A 69 15.83 21.45 15.34
CA ALA A 69 16.03 21.81 16.75
C ALA A 69 14.99 22.80 17.28
N ALA A 70 14.55 23.78 16.46
CA ALA A 70 13.57 24.78 16.86
C ALA A 70 12.18 24.16 17.09
N GLY A 71 11.84 23.11 16.34
CA GLY A 71 10.60 22.36 16.51
C GLY A 71 10.58 21.54 17.81
N LEU A 72 11.72 20.97 18.23
CA LEU A 72 11.79 20.14 19.44
C LEU A 72 11.46 20.91 20.73
N ASP A 73 11.72 22.22 20.76
CA ASP A 73 11.34 23.10 21.88
C ASP A 73 9.82 23.35 21.94
N ARG A 74 9.09 23.08 20.85
CA ARG A 74 7.63 23.27 20.70
C ARG A 74 6.99 22.00 20.16
N LYS A 75 6.69 21.08 21.07
CA LYS A 75 6.15 19.75 20.74
C LYS A 75 4.98 19.76 19.75
N ASP A 76 4.09 20.76 19.82
CA ASP A 76 2.90 20.85 18.96
C ASP A 76 3.21 21.34 17.52
N ASP A 77 4.34 22.04 17.33
CA ASP A 77 4.80 22.60 16.05
C ASP A 77 5.88 21.72 15.36
N GLU A 78 6.27 20.60 15.99
CA GLU A 78 7.34 19.73 15.50
C GLU A 78 6.83 18.85 14.33
N THR A 79 7.53 18.93 13.19
CA THR A 79 7.15 18.27 11.94
C THR A 79 8.27 17.43 11.33
N PHE A 80 9.52 17.62 11.76
CA PHE A 80 10.66 16.92 11.19
C PHE A 80 10.69 15.45 11.61
N SER A 81 10.30 15.14 12.85
CA SER A 81 10.15 13.75 13.31
C SER A 81 9.13 12.99 12.48
N PHE A 82 8.07 13.65 11.99
CA PHE A 82 7.08 13.00 11.11
C PHE A 82 7.72 12.58 9.79
N PHE A 83 8.53 13.43 9.15
CA PHE A 83 9.20 13.09 7.90
C PHE A 83 10.24 11.96 8.09
N VAL A 84 11.06 12.05 9.14
CA VAL A 84 12.06 11.02 9.46
C VAL A 84 11.41 9.69 9.85
N ALA A 85 10.34 9.74 10.67
CA ALA A 85 9.55 8.57 11.03
C ALA A 85 8.95 7.92 9.78
N SER A 86 8.36 8.72 8.90
CA SER A 86 7.74 8.22 7.67
C SER A 86 8.74 7.48 6.79
N LEU A 87 9.95 8.01 6.60
CA LEU A 87 11.01 7.30 5.86
C LEU A 87 11.38 5.96 6.52
N ALA A 88 11.42 5.91 7.85
CA ALA A 88 11.72 4.71 8.61
C ALA A 88 10.52 3.73 8.76
N GLY A 89 9.34 4.04 8.19
CA GLY A 89 8.15 3.20 8.29
C GLY A 89 7.29 3.42 9.55
N HIS A 90 7.52 4.50 10.29
CA HIS A 90 6.89 4.79 11.58
C HIS A 90 5.86 5.92 11.55
N ASP A 91 4.89 5.82 12.48
CA ASP A 91 4.10 6.98 12.92
C ASP A 91 4.72 7.58 14.19
N PRO A 92 4.93 8.90 14.29
CA PRO A 92 5.31 9.55 15.54
C PRO A 92 4.38 9.19 16.72
N ASP A 93 3.08 9.04 16.47
CA ASP A 93 2.09 8.75 17.52
C ASP A 93 2.11 7.25 17.92
N GLU A 94 2.43 6.33 17.00
CA GLU A 94 2.58 4.90 17.30
C GLU A 94 3.85 4.59 18.11
N ILE A 95 4.92 5.35 17.87
CA ILE A 95 6.18 5.22 18.58
C ILE A 95 6.19 6.02 19.89
N ALA A 96 5.27 6.97 20.05
CA ALA A 96 5.10 7.72 21.29
C ALA A 96 4.60 6.80 22.42
N GLY A 97 5.19 6.94 23.61
CA GLY A 97 4.77 6.19 24.80
C GLY A 97 5.15 4.70 24.82
N ARG A 98 5.83 4.20 23.78
CA ARG A 98 6.42 2.86 23.76
C ARG A 98 7.66 2.76 24.67
N PRO A 99 8.02 1.55 25.17
CA PRO A 99 9.21 1.35 26.00
C PRO A 99 10.51 1.92 25.43
N PHE A 100 10.81 1.68 24.15
CA PHE A 100 11.99 2.20 23.47
C PHE A 100 11.72 3.63 22.98
N PRO A 101 12.43 4.65 23.49
CA PRO A 101 12.07 6.05 23.24
C PRO A 101 12.07 6.45 21.76
N ALA A 102 11.06 7.24 21.37
CA ALA A 102 10.87 7.70 20.00
C ALA A 102 12.13 8.36 19.40
N HIS A 103 12.79 9.29 20.11
CA HIS A 103 13.96 9.97 19.57
C HIS A 103 15.17 9.04 19.36
N ALA A 104 15.33 7.99 20.19
CA ALA A 104 16.37 6.99 20.00
C ALA A 104 16.10 6.15 18.75
N ARG A 105 14.83 5.83 18.50
CA ARG A 105 14.36 5.14 17.29
C ARG A 105 14.59 5.97 16.03
N LEU A 106 14.25 7.26 16.07
CA LEU A 106 14.49 8.18 14.96
C LEU A 106 15.98 8.38 14.66
N ALA A 107 16.84 8.36 15.68
CA ALA A 107 18.29 8.39 15.49
C ALA A 107 18.81 7.15 14.73
N ALA A 108 18.13 6.00 14.86
CA ALA A 108 18.44 4.76 14.13
C ALA A 108 17.86 4.71 12.70
N SER A 109 17.14 5.75 12.26
CA SER A 109 16.45 5.79 10.95
C SER A 109 17.36 5.47 9.76
N ALA A 110 18.62 5.90 9.77
CA ALA A 110 19.58 5.59 8.71
C ALA A 110 19.81 4.07 8.53
N HIS A 111 19.66 3.28 9.59
CA HIS A 111 19.68 1.82 9.52
C HIS A 111 18.29 1.24 9.20
N LEU A 112 17.22 1.88 9.70
CA LEU A 112 15.83 1.43 9.54
C LEU A 112 15.20 1.75 8.17
N VAL A 113 15.81 2.63 7.38
CA VAL A 113 15.38 2.90 5.98
C VAL A 113 15.87 1.81 5.03
N ARG A 114 16.96 1.11 5.36
CA ARG A 114 17.56 0.09 4.50
C ARG A 114 16.72 -1.19 4.50
N GLU A 115 16.44 -1.75 3.32
CA GLU A 115 15.67 -3.01 3.25
C GLU A 115 16.35 -4.16 4.00
N ALA A 116 17.68 -4.26 3.84
CA ALA A 116 18.50 -5.20 4.58
C ALA A 116 18.82 -4.67 6.00
N ARG A 117 18.46 -5.47 6.99
CA ARG A 117 18.69 -5.20 8.42
C ARG A 117 19.98 -5.91 8.82
N ASN A 118 21.06 -5.15 8.96
CA ASN A 118 22.39 -5.70 9.26
C ASN A 118 22.70 -5.70 10.77
N PRO A 119 23.54 -6.62 11.24
CA PRO A 119 23.95 -6.71 12.65
C PRO A 119 24.61 -5.42 13.14
N ASP A 120 25.43 -4.77 12.31
CA ASP A 120 26.09 -3.52 12.67
C ASP A 120 25.12 -2.39 13.05
N GLY A 121 23.99 -2.26 12.34
CA GLY A 121 22.99 -1.25 12.67
C GLY A 121 22.35 -1.48 14.04
N LEU A 122 22.04 -2.74 14.36
CA LEU A 122 21.51 -3.11 15.67
C LEU A 122 22.56 -2.87 16.76
N ARG A 123 23.80 -3.34 16.56
CA ARG A 123 24.90 -3.13 17.50
C ARG A 123 25.13 -1.65 17.79
N ALA A 124 25.33 -0.83 16.76
CA ALA A 124 25.61 0.60 16.90
C ALA A 124 24.47 1.34 17.62
N THR A 125 23.21 1.00 17.30
CA THR A 125 22.03 1.60 17.95
C THR A 125 21.99 1.27 19.45
N LEU A 126 22.24 0.00 19.80
CA LEU A 126 22.27 -0.44 21.19
C LEU A 126 23.44 0.18 21.97
N GLU A 127 24.65 0.20 21.40
CA GLU A 127 25.83 0.83 22.00
C GLU A 127 25.59 2.31 22.28
N GLN A 128 25.07 3.04 21.29
CA GLN A 128 24.83 4.47 21.40
C GLN A 128 23.74 4.81 22.42
N TYR A 129 22.63 4.06 22.43
CA TYR A 129 21.51 4.35 23.33
C TYR A 129 21.79 3.97 24.79
N PHE A 130 22.33 2.77 25.02
CA PHE A 130 22.57 2.28 26.37
C PHE A 130 23.93 2.71 26.95
N GLY A 131 24.86 3.16 26.12
CA GLY A 131 26.20 3.58 26.54
C GLY A 131 27.04 2.43 27.08
N VAL A 132 26.82 1.21 26.58
CA VAL A 132 27.53 -0.01 26.99
C VAL A 132 28.11 -0.73 25.77
N PRO A 133 29.21 -1.50 25.90
CA PRO A 133 29.74 -2.30 24.79
C PRO A 133 28.75 -3.40 24.37
N VAL A 134 28.56 -3.58 23.07
CA VAL A 134 27.67 -4.61 22.51
C VAL A 134 28.39 -5.40 21.42
N ALA A 135 28.28 -6.72 21.47
CA ALA A 135 28.66 -7.60 20.37
C ALA A 135 27.48 -8.47 19.94
N ILE A 136 27.46 -8.84 18.66
CA ILE A 136 26.46 -9.75 18.10
C ILE A 136 27.19 -10.98 17.58
N GLU A 137 26.81 -12.15 18.09
CA GLU A 137 27.27 -13.45 17.60
C GLU A 137 26.17 -14.03 16.71
N GLU A 138 26.46 -14.16 15.42
CA GLU A 138 25.54 -14.72 14.42
C GLU A 138 25.58 -16.26 14.41
N TYR A 139 24.53 -16.86 13.87
CA TYR A 139 24.41 -18.30 13.63
C TYR A 139 24.62 -19.19 14.86
N VAL A 140 23.97 -18.82 15.96
CA VAL A 140 24.00 -19.55 17.23
C VAL A 140 23.15 -20.80 17.11
N PHE A 141 23.72 -21.95 17.49
CA PHE A 141 22.99 -23.21 17.47
C PHE A 141 21.80 -23.22 18.43
N HIS A 142 20.67 -23.76 17.98
CA HIS A 142 19.54 -24.09 18.84
C HIS A 142 18.65 -25.18 18.25
N TRP A 143 17.66 -25.58 19.04
CA TRP A 143 16.59 -26.48 18.61
C TRP A 143 15.35 -25.68 18.25
N LEU A 144 14.78 -25.97 17.07
CA LEU A 144 13.49 -25.47 16.63
C LEU A 144 12.40 -26.41 17.12
N GLU A 145 11.50 -25.91 17.96
CA GLU A 145 10.31 -26.66 18.37
C GLU A 145 9.24 -26.64 17.28
N MET A 146 8.77 -27.82 16.91
CA MET A 146 7.76 -27.99 15.87
C MET A 146 6.36 -28.01 16.48
N ALA A 147 5.40 -27.39 15.79
CA ALA A 147 4.00 -27.42 16.21
C ALA A 147 3.48 -28.87 16.25
N PRO A 148 2.58 -29.23 17.19
CA PRO A 148 2.05 -30.59 17.29
C PRO A 148 1.43 -31.14 16.01
N ALA A 149 0.85 -30.27 15.17
CA ALA A 149 0.28 -30.63 13.86
C ALA A 149 1.35 -31.10 12.85
N SER A 150 2.60 -30.67 13.03
CA SER A 150 3.74 -31.06 12.19
C SER A 150 4.49 -32.28 12.72
N HIS A 151 4.04 -32.89 13.81
CA HIS A 151 4.66 -34.12 14.32
C HIS A 151 4.23 -35.34 13.50
N SER A 152 5.13 -36.31 13.38
CA SER A 152 4.83 -37.60 12.75
C SER A 152 4.11 -38.52 13.72
N TYR A 153 2.87 -38.92 13.42
CA TYR A 153 2.10 -39.84 14.24
C TYR A 153 1.82 -41.15 13.48
N LEU A 154 2.10 -42.29 14.13
CA LEU A 154 1.78 -43.59 13.56
C LEU A 154 0.26 -43.74 13.39
N GLY A 155 -0.18 -44.22 12.22
CA GLY A 155 -1.60 -44.43 11.91
C GLY A 155 -2.38 -43.16 11.55
N LYS A 156 -1.73 -41.99 11.49
CA LYS A 156 -2.32 -40.75 10.97
C LYS A 156 -1.56 -40.29 9.72
N PRO A 157 -2.03 -40.64 8.51
CA PRO A 157 -1.40 -40.20 7.26
C PRO A 157 -1.65 -38.71 7.04
N VAL A 158 -0.72 -37.90 7.54
CA VAL A 158 -0.57 -36.47 7.22
C VAL A 158 0.73 -36.28 6.44
N GLU A 159 0.91 -35.12 5.80
CA GLU A 159 2.15 -34.82 5.06
C GLU A 159 3.40 -34.98 5.95
N SER A 160 3.30 -34.53 7.21
CA SER A 160 4.33 -34.71 8.24
C SER A 160 4.54 -36.16 8.70
N SER A 161 3.78 -37.13 8.22
CA SER A 161 3.97 -38.56 8.49
C SER A 161 4.35 -39.35 7.23
N THR A 162 4.57 -38.66 6.11
CA THR A 162 4.90 -39.26 4.81
C THR A 162 6.37 -38.99 4.46
N LEU A 163 7.10 -40.06 4.12
CA LEU A 163 8.51 -39.96 3.70
C LEU A 163 8.63 -39.07 2.46
N ALA A 164 9.70 -38.28 2.40
CA ALA A 164 9.97 -37.25 1.37
C ALA A 164 8.95 -36.09 1.32
N MET A 165 7.92 -36.07 2.18
CA MET A 165 6.93 -34.98 2.23
C MET A 165 6.97 -34.15 3.50
N GLY A 166 7.60 -34.63 4.57
CA GLY A 166 7.65 -33.91 5.85
C GLY A 166 7.84 -34.78 7.09
N ALA A 167 7.99 -36.10 6.93
CA ALA A 167 8.30 -36.99 8.04
C ALA A 167 9.57 -36.56 8.79
N MET A 168 9.46 -36.38 10.11
CA MET A 168 10.55 -35.98 11.00
C MET A 168 10.64 -36.90 12.21
N LEU A 169 11.83 -37.01 12.78
CA LEU A 169 12.05 -37.77 14.02
C LEU A 169 12.01 -36.82 15.23
N GLY A 170 11.08 -37.07 16.16
CA GLY A 170 10.94 -36.30 17.39
C GLY A 170 10.11 -35.03 17.22
N GLU A 171 10.31 -34.08 18.14
CA GLU A 171 9.52 -32.84 18.24
C GLU A 171 10.33 -31.59 17.89
N GLN A 172 11.63 -31.75 17.61
CA GLN A 172 12.58 -30.65 17.41
C GLN A 172 13.54 -30.90 16.25
N VAL A 173 13.97 -29.82 15.60
CA VAL A 173 14.94 -29.84 14.48
C VAL A 173 16.16 -28.96 14.83
N PRO A 174 17.40 -29.41 14.56
CA PRO A 174 18.59 -28.59 14.83
C PRO A 174 18.68 -27.41 13.83
N ASP A 175 19.00 -26.22 14.33
CA ASP A 175 19.12 -25.00 13.53
C ASP A 175 20.32 -24.13 13.93
N ARG A 176 20.85 -23.39 12.96
CA ARG A 176 21.82 -22.30 13.15
C ARG A 176 21.44 -21.05 12.36
N GLN A 177 20.36 -21.05 11.58
CA GLN A 177 20.04 -19.96 10.68
C GLN A 177 19.22 -18.86 11.35
N HIS A 178 18.34 -19.21 12.30
CA HIS A 178 17.33 -18.30 12.82
C HIS A 178 17.63 -17.81 14.24
N ARG A 179 18.86 -17.98 14.76
CA ARG A 179 19.25 -17.47 16.08
C ARG A 179 20.59 -16.76 16.09
N PHE A 180 20.61 -15.64 16.83
CA PHE A 180 21.81 -14.89 17.15
C PHE A 180 21.85 -14.58 18.66
N ARG A 181 23.01 -14.18 19.15
CA ARG A 181 23.21 -13.76 20.54
C ARG A 181 23.65 -12.30 20.58
N ILE A 182 23.03 -11.54 21.48
CA ILE A 182 23.50 -10.21 21.86
C ILE A 182 24.32 -10.35 23.13
N VAL A 183 25.56 -9.90 23.10
CA VAL A 183 26.47 -9.88 24.25
C VAL A 183 26.58 -8.44 24.74
N LEU A 184 26.11 -8.15 25.95
CA LEU A 184 26.27 -6.84 26.60
C LEU A 184 27.39 -6.88 27.62
N GLY A 185 28.35 -5.99 27.49
CA GLY A 185 29.40 -5.78 28.49
C GLY A 185 30.83 -5.94 27.98
N PRO A 186 31.81 -5.82 28.89
CA PRO A 186 31.66 -5.96 30.35
C PRO A 186 30.94 -4.80 31.06
N LEU A 187 30.02 -5.12 31.96
CA LEU A 187 29.18 -4.19 32.72
C LEU A 187 29.59 -4.10 34.20
N ASP A 188 29.24 -2.99 34.85
CA ASP A 188 29.20 -2.90 36.32
C ASP A 188 27.89 -3.50 36.86
N LEU A 189 27.88 -3.99 38.10
CA LEU A 189 26.72 -4.71 38.67
C LEU A 189 25.40 -3.91 38.59
N GLN A 190 25.45 -2.61 38.85
CA GLN A 190 24.25 -1.76 38.78
C GLN A 190 23.66 -1.70 37.37
N VAL A 191 24.52 -1.65 36.33
CA VAL A 191 24.09 -1.63 34.93
C VAL A 191 23.63 -3.03 34.51
N TYR A 192 24.34 -4.07 34.93
CA TYR A 192 23.99 -5.48 34.71
C TYR A 192 22.56 -5.78 35.19
N LEU A 193 22.19 -5.37 36.40
CA LEU A 193 20.86 -5.62 36.98
C LEU A 193 19.73 -4.97 36.17
N ARG A 194 20.00 -3.86 35.46
CA ARG A 194 19.00 -3.17 34.62
C ARG A 194 18.61 -3.96 33.37
N PHE A 195 19.42 -4.93 32.94
CA PHE A 195 19.17 -5.81 31.79
C PHE A 195 18.70 -7.22 32.17
N THR A 196 18.58 -7.52 33.46
CA THR A 196 18.00 -8.81 33.91
C THR A 196 16.50 -8.88 33.62
N ALA A 197 15.87 -10.04 33.82
CA ALA A 197 14.44 -10.26 33.57
C ALA A 197 13.50 -9.26 34.30
N GLN A 198 13.91 -8.69 35.44
CA GLN A 198 13.17 -7.66 36.18
C GLN A 198 13.74 -6.24 35.99
N GLY A 199 14.72 -6.09 35.11
CA GLY A 199 15.43 -4.85 34.85
C GLY A 199 14.60 -3.86 34.03
N VAL A 200 14.76 -2.57 34.33
CA VAL A 200 14.01 -1.48 33.69
C VAL A 200 14.39 -1.22 32.23
N ASP A 201 15.54 -1.72 31.77
CA ASP A 201 16.02 -1.53 30.39
C ASP A 201 15.75 -2.71 29.47
N LEU A 202 15.42 -3.89 30.03
CA LEU A 202 15.08 -5.07 29.23
C LEU A 202 13.90 -4.83 28.25
N PRO A 203 12.77 -4.18 28.64
CA PRO A 203 11.69 -3.89 27.69
C PRO A 203 12.14 -3.02 26.51
N LYS A 204 13.02 -2.05 26.77
CA LYS A 204 13.54 -1.13 25.73
C LYS A 204 14.46 -1.88 24.77
N LEU A 205 15.30 -2.77 25.31
CA LEU A 205 16.19 -3.63 24.54
C LEU A 205 15.37 -4.54 23.61
N VAL A 206 14.37 -5.24 24.16
CA VAL A 206 13.50 -6.13 23.39
C VAL A 206 12.84 -5.39 22.23
N GLU A 207 12.22 -4.24 22.51
CA GLU A 207 11.54 -3.47 21.46
C GLU A 207 12.53 -2.96 20.39
N CYS A 208 13.72 -2.50 20.79
CA CYS A 208 14.76 -2.11 19.84
C CYS A 208 15.18 -3.31 18.95
N VAL A 209 15.35 -4.51 19.51
CA VAL A 209 15.69 -5.71 18.72
C VAL A 209 14.55 -6.10 17.76
N ARG A 210 13.30 -6.06 18.22
CA ARG A 210 12.12 -6.34 17.38
C ARG A 210 11.99 -5.35 16.22
N GLU A 211 12.39 -4.09 16.40
CA GLU A 211 12.38 -3.09 15.34
C GLU A 211 13.32 -3.45 14.17
N PHE A 212 14.49 -3.98 14.49
CA PHE A 212 15.48 -4.38 13.48
C PHE A 212 15.15 -5.74 12.87
N VAL A 213 14.81 -6.73 13.69
CA VAL A 213 14.76 -8.13 13.26
C VAL A 213 13.33 -8.64 13.05
N GLY A 214 12.32 -7.90 13.52
CA GLY A 214 10.93 -8.33 13.52
C GLY A 214 10.75 -9.60 14.36
N ARG A 215 9.98 -10.54 13.84
CA ARG A 215 9.75 -11.87 14.46
C ARG A 215 10.41 -13.03 13.70
N GLY A 216 11.26 -12.73 12.71
CA GLY A 216 11.86 -13.76 11.84
C GLY A 216 13.05 -14.52 12.43
N CYS A 217 13.64 -14.02 13.52
CA CYS A 217 14.73 -14.69 14.22
C CYS A 217 14.45 -14.75 15.72
N ARG A 218 14.94 -15.81 16.36
CA ARG A 218 15.08 -15.91 17.81
C ARG A 218 16.39 -15.25 18.24
N TRP A 219 16.45 -14.80 19.48
CA TRP A 219 17.69 -14.24 20.00
C TRP A 219 17.83 -14.51 21.49
N GLU A 220 19.07 -14.59 21.94
CA GLU A 220 19.42 -14.69 23.35
C GLU A 220 20.30 -13.52 23.78
N LEU A 221 20.19 -13.16 25.06
CA LEU A 221 20.98 -12.12 25.69
C LEU A 221 22.01 -12.76 26.60
N GLU A 222 23.28 -12.41 26.43
CA GLU A 222 24.37 -12.74 27.33
C GLU A 222 24.88 -11.48 28.02
N LEU A 223 24.77 -11.43 29.34
CA LEU A 223 25.29 -10.32 30.13
C LEU A 223 26.69 -10.67 30.66
N ARG A 224 27.69 -9.87 30.31
CA ARG A 224 29.06 -9.98 30.81
C ARG A 224 29.30 -8.94 31.89
N ILE A 225 29.81 -9.35 33.04
CA ILE A 225 30.14 -8.47 34.17
C ILE A 225 31.66 -8.33 34.30
N LYS A 226 32.12 -7.15 34.74
CA LYS A 226 33.53 -6.96 35.10
C LYS A 226 33.90 -7.90 36.26
N PRO A 227 35.10 -8.51 36.26
CA PRO A 227 35.49 -9.50 37.25
C PRO A 227 35.38 -9.00 38.70
N GLN A 228 35.74 -7.74 38.94
CA GLN A 228 35.69 -7.10 40.26
C GLN A 228 34.28 -6.64 40.67
N GLY A 229 33.32 -6.66 39.74
CA GLY A 229 31.95 -6.24 39.95
C GLY A 229 31.00 -7.38 40.31
N ALA A 230 31.44 -8.63 40.28
CA ALA A 230 30.62 -9.81 40.58
C ALA A 230 30.73 -10.19 42.08
N PRO A 231 29.74 -9.87 42.93
CA PRO A 231 29.78 -10.25 44.34
C PRO A 231 29.67 -11.76 44.51
N PRO A 232 30.45 -12.36 45.44
CA PRO A 232 30.28 -13.77 45.78
C PRO A 232 28.91 -13.98 46.43
N ALA A 233 28.19 -15.01 46.01
CA ALA A 233 26.91 -15.38 46.60
C ALA A 233 27.11 -15.83 48.05
N VAL A 234 26.33 -15.26 48.97
CA VAL A 234 26.33 -15.61 50.40
C VAL A 234 24.94 -16.07 50.82
N LEU A 235 24.86 -17.12 51.65
CA LEU A 235 23.60 -17.58 52.20
C LEU A 235 22.91 -16.48 53.03
N GLY A 236 21.64 -16.20 52.72
CA GLY A 236 20.88 -15.11 53.34
C GLY A 236 21.09 -13.73 52.69
N GLY A 237 21.88 -13.66 51.62
CA GLY A 237 22.05 -12.46 50.79
C GLY A 237 20.83 -12.14 49.92
N THR A 238 20.93 -11.03 49.17
CA THR A 238 19.88 -10.55 48.26
C THR A 238 20.05 -11.02 46.82
N GLU A 239 21.13 -11.76 46.54
CA GLU A 239 21.48 -12.30 45.23
C GLU A 239 20.51 -13.43 44.82
N GLN A 240 20.11 -13.44 43.55
CA GLN A 240 19.17 -14.44 43.02
C GLN A 240 19.91 -15.51 42.22
N LEU A 241 19.52 -16.77 42.45
CA LEU A 241 20.11 -17.92 41.75
C LEU A 241 19.87 -17.84 40.25
N GLY A 242 20.94 -17.96 39.46
CA GLY A 242 20.89 -17.90 37.99
C GLY A 242 20.75 -16.49 37.41
N TRP A 243 20.66 -15.45 38.25
CA TRP A 243 20.49 -14.06 37.82
C TRP A 243 21.67 -13.19 38.24
N SER A 244 22.03 -13.20 39.53
CA SER A 244 23.05 -12.31 40.12
C SER A 244 23.93 -12.99 41.17
N SER A 245 24.11 -14.31 41.07
CA SER A 245 24.88 -15.11 42.02
C SER A 245 26.09 -15.75 41.36
N TRP A 246 27.28 -15.54 41.95
CA TRP A 246 28.54 -16.13 41.51
C TRP A 246 29.20 -16.87 42.68
N LEU A 247 29.75 -18.06 42.44
CA LEU A 247 30.44 -18.82 43.48
C LEU A 247 31.91 -18.39 43.57
N GLY A 248 32.31 -17.90 44.73
CA GLY A 248 33.70 -17.52 45.01
C GLY A 248 34.13 -16.22 44.32
N GLN A 249 35.44 -16.03 44.18
CA GLN A 249 36.04 -14.89 43.48
C GLN A 249 36.37 -15.26 42.03
N ALA A 250 36.38 -14.26 41.15
CA ALA A 250 36.77 -14.42 39.76
C ALA A 250 38.17 -15.06 39.65
N PRO A 251 38.34 -16.17 38.92
CA PRO A 251 39.64 -16.83 38.79
C PRO A 251 40.64 -16.06 37.89
N THR A 252 40.14 -15.09 37.11
CA THR A 252 40.92 -14.30 36.13
C THR A 252 40.37 -12.88 36.00
N ASP A 253 41.17 -11.95 35.46
CA ASP A 253 40.73 -10.59 35.11
C ASP A 253 39.87 -10.51 33.83
N ALA A 254 39.48 -11.65 33.24
CA ALA A 254 38.58 -11.69 32.09
C ALA A 254 37.11 -11.45 32.50
N PRO A 255 36.30 -10.77 31.66
CA PRO A 255 34.86 -10.62 31.89
C PRO A 255 34.15 -11.94 32.18
N ILE A 256 33.29 -11.95 33.20
CA ILE A 256 32.56 -13.14 33.62
C ILE A 256 31.21 -13.16 32.91
N THR A 257 30.86 -14.30 32.31
CA THR A 257 29.49 -14.54 31.82
C THR A 257 28.55 -14.67 33.01
N GLY A 258 27.59 -13.74 33.11
CA GLY A 258 26.49 -13.80 34.07
C GLY A 258 25.28 -14.52 33.46
N MET A 259 24.14 -13.85 33.44
CA MET A 259 22.88 -14.39 32.94
C MET A 259 22.93 -14.55 31.41
N ARG A 260 22.50 -15.74 30.94
CA ARG A 260 22.20 -16.01 29.53
C ARG A 260 20.77 -16.53 29.42
N PHE A 261 19.92 -15.85 28.64
CA PHE A 261 18.49 -16.17 28.55
C PHE A 261 17.86 -15.65 27.25
N GLU A 262 16.63 -16.06 26.96
CA GLU A 262 15.83 -15.55 25.84
C GLU A 262 14.88 -14.44 26.34
N PRO A 263 15.13 -13.16 26.03
CA PRO A 263 14.34 -12.07 26.61
C PRO A 263 12.87 -12.07 26.21
N GLU A 264 12.57 -12.59 25.01
CA GLU A 264 11.21 -12.69 24.47
C GLU A 264 10.24 -13.46 25.40
N GLN A 265 10.75 -14.40 26.19
CA GLN A 265 9.95 -15.20 27.15
C GLN A 265 9.47 -14.39 28.36
N TYR A 266 10.08 -13.23 28.62
CA TYR A 266 9.78 -12.38 29.78
C TYR A 266 8.93 -11.16 29.41
N VAL A 267 8.59 -10.98 28.13
CA VAL A 267 7.90 -9.79 27.61
C VAL A 267 6.44 -9.72 28.03
N GLU A 268 5.74 -10.85 28.14
CA GLU A 268 4.33 -10.87 28.60
C GLU A 268 4.16 -10.36 30.03
N GLN A 269 5.18 -10.52 30.88
CA GLN A 269 5.20 -9.97 32.25
C GLN A 269 5.38 -8.44 32.26
N LEU A 270 5.88 -7.86 31.17
CA LEU A 270 6.24 -6.45 31.01
C LEU A 270 5.15 -5.64 30.27
N ALA A 271 4.22 -6.31 29.60
CA ALA A 271 3.16 -5.71 28.79
C ALA A 271 1.97 -5.21 29.64
N ARG A 272 2.18 -4.18 30.48
CA ARG A 272 1.09 -3.41 31.09
C ARG A 272 1.34 -1.92 30.98
N ARG A 273 0.99 -1.36 29.83
CA ARG A 273 0.42 -0.02 29.62
C ARG A 273 0.42 0.27 28.11
N SER A 274 -0.72 0.10 27.46
CA SER A 274 -1.00 0.73 26.17
C SER A 274 -1.59 2.12 26.43
N VAL A 275 -1.04 3.13 25.75
CA VAL A 275 -1.65 4.46 25.67
C VAL A 275 -2.56 4.42 24.43
N PRO A 276 -3.81 4.92 24.51
CA PRO A 276 -4.68 4.94 23.34
C PRO A 276 -4.06 5.81 22.24
N TYR A 277 -4.02 5.26 21.02
CA TYR A 277 -3.68 5.99 19.81
C TYR A 277 -4.62 7.20 19.67
N ARG A 278 -4.06 8.40 19.61
CA ARG A 278 -4.80 9.61 19.23
C ARG A 278 -4.48 9.89 17.78
N GLN A 279 -5.51 9.87 16.94
CA GLN A 279 -5.38 10.45 15.60
C GLN A 279 -5.05 11.93 15.76
N ARG A 280 -3.91 12.36 15.23
CA ARG A 280 -3.67 13.78 14.98
C ARG A 280 -4.82 14.24 14.09
N PRO A 281 -5.57 15.30 14.47
CA PRO A 281 -6.59 15.83 13.59
C PRO A 281 -5.91 16.16 12.27
N GLU A 282 -6.48 15.67 11.16
CA GLU A 282 -6.05 16.11 9.85
C GLU A 282 -6.09 17.62 9.88
N THR A 283 -4.92 18.26 9.79
CA THR A 283 -4.89 19.67 9.47
C THR A 283 -5.31 19.73 8.02
N GLY A 284 -6.65 19.73 7.84
CA GLY A 284 -7.29 19.74 6.55
C GLY A 284 -6.65 20.86 5.76
N ALA A 285 -5.88 20.48 4.75
CA ALA A 285 -5.12 21.43 3.97
C ALA A 285 -6.13 22.23 3.16
N GLY A 286 -6.53 23.37 3.75
CA GLY A 286 -7.56 24.24 3.22
C GLY A 286 -7.23 24.64 1.80
N ASP A 287 -8.26 24.86 0.99
CA ASP A 287 -8.08 25.54 -0.28
C ASP A 287 -7.50 26.94 -0.03
N LEU A 288 -6.93 27.57 -1.05
CA LEU A 288 -6.41 28.92 -1.00
C LEU A 288 -7.42 29.89 -0.38
N LEU A 289 -8.72 29.65 -0.59
CA LEU A 289 -9.81 30.41 0.01
C LEU A 289 -9.82 30.33 1.55
N THR A 290 -9.60 29.15 2.12
CA THR A 290 -9.54 28.97 3.59
C THR A 290 -8.38 29.76 4.17
N TYR A 291 -7.17 29.58 3.60
CA TYR A 291 -5.99 30.34 4.01
C TYR A 291 -6.21 31.84 3.84
N TYR A 292 -6.78 32.27 2.71
CA TYR A 292 -7.09 33.68 2.46
C TYR A 292 -8.02 34.26 3.52
N ASN A 293 -9.10 33.55 3.87
CA ASN A 293 -10.06 34.01 4.87
C ASN A 293 -9.43 34.10 6.26
N GLU A 294 -8.59 33.13 6.65
CA GLU A 294 -7.84 33.17 7.91
C GLU A 294 -6.86 34.35 7.96
N GLU A 295 -6.06 34.55 6.90
CA GLU A 295 -5.12 35.67 6.81
C GLU A 295 -5.84 37.02 6.79
N LEU A 296 -7.00 37.11 6.13
CA LEU A 296 -7.82 38.31 6.08
C LEU A 296 -8.37 38.66 7.47
N LEU A 297 -8.85 37.66 8.20
CA LEU A 297 -9.33 37.83 9.57
C LEU A 297 -8.19 38.28 10.50
N TYR A 298 -7.02 37.64 10.41
CA TYR A 298 -5.83 38.02 11.15
C TYR A 298 -5.39 39.47 10.88
N LEU A 299 -5.37 39.90 9.61
CA LEU A 299 -5.02 41.27 9.26
C LEU A 299 -6.07 42.30 9.71
N ARG A 300 -7.35 41.92 9.71
CA ARG A 300 -8.43 42.76 10.26
C ARG A 300 -8.29 42.94 11.78
N GLU A 301 -7.86 41.91 12.51
CA GLU A 301 -7.55 42.03 13.94
C GLU A 301 -6.38 42.99 14.19
N LEU A 302 -5.28 42.88 13.44
CA LEU A 302 -4.16 43.83 13.53
C LEU A 302 -4.57 45.26 13.17
N ALA A 303 -5.43 45.41 12.15
CA ALA A 303 -5.98 46.71 11.79
C ALA A 303 -6.87 47.29 12.90
N ALA A 304 -7.63 46.45 13.62
CA ALA A 304 -8.40 46.87 14.78
C ALA A 304 -7.51 47.30 15.96
N GLU A 305 -6.42 46.58 16.23
CA GLU A 305 -5.41 47.01 17.23
C GLU A 305 -4.80 48.37 16.86
N PHE A 306 -4.46 48.58 15.58
CA PHE A 306 -3.99 49.88 15.08
C PHE A 306 -5.06 50.97 15.24
N ALA A 307 -6.32 50.67 14.96
CA ALA A 307 -7.42 51.61 15.07
C ALA A 307 -7.65 52.09 16.51
N GLN A 308 -7.51 51.18 17.49
CA GLN A 308 -7.57 51.51 18.91
C GLN A 308 -6.41 52.40 19.35
N ALA A 309 -5.20 52.17 18.84
CA ALA A 309 -4.03 52.98 19.14
C ALA A 309 -4.07 54.38 18.48
N HIS A 310 -4.73 54.51 17.32
CA HIS A 310 -4.72 55.73 16.47
C HIS A 310 -6.13 56.23 16.09
N VAL A 311 -7.00 56.41 17.07
CA VAL A 311 -8.45 56.71 16.91
C VAL A 311 -8.76 57.82 15.89
N LYS A 312 -8.00 58.93 15.88
CA LYS A 312 -8.26 60.06 14.97
C LYS A 312 -8.07 59.70 13.50
N ILE A 313 -7.06 58.87 13.20
CA ILE A 313 -6.71 58.46 11.84
C ILE A 313 -7.57 57.28 11.41
N ALA A 314 -7.83 56.34 12.33
CA ALA A 314 -8.80 55.27 12.14
C ALA A 314 -10.16 55.77 11.68
N ARG A 315 -10.69 56.84 12.31
CA ARG A 315 -11.95 57.49 11.89
C ARG A 315 -11.91 58.04 10.46
N ARG A 316 -10.76 58.51 9.98
CA ARG A 316 -10.61 59.02 8.60
C ARG A 316 -10.55 57.90 7.57
N LEU A 317 -9.97 56.76 7.95
CA LEU A 317 -9.89 55.55 7.12
C LEU A 317 -11.16 54.68 7.21
N GLY A 318 -12.19 55.15 7.92
CA GLY A 318 -13.41 54.38 8.15
C GLY A 318 -13.20 53.08 8.92
N MET A 319 -12.14 52.99 9.73
CA MET A 319 -11.83 51.79 10.53
C MET A 319 -12.69 51.77 11.80
N GLN A 320 -13.85 51.12 11.76
CA GLN A 320 -14.78 50.98 12.88
C GLN A 320 -15.26 49.53 13.00
N ALA A 321 -15.31 49.00 14.22
CA ALA A 321 -15.84 47.66 14.52
C ALA A 321 -15.25 46.51 13.65
N GLY A 322 -14.01 46.64 13.19
CA GLY A 322 -13.32 45.63 12.36
C GLY A 322 -13.54 45.76 10.85
N GLU A 323 -14.35 46.72 10.40
CA GLU A 323 -14.52 47.07 8.99
C GLU A 323 -13.59 48.24 8.60
N ILE A 324 -13.15 48.27 7.34
CA ILE A 324 -12.28 49.31 6.78
C ILE A 324 -13.08 50.03 5.69
N GLY A 325 -13.55 51.26 5.96
CA GLY A 325 -14.35 52.03 5.01
C GLY A 325 -13.57 52.61 3.82
N ASP A 326 -12.24 52.75 3.91
CA ASP A 326 -11.40 53.18 2.79
C ASP A 326 -11.11 52.02 1.82
N MET A 327 -11.60 52.14 0.57
CA MET A 327 -11.48 51.10 -0.45
C MET A 327 -10.03 50.76 -0.82
N TYR A 328 -9.09 51.71 -0.76
CA TYR A 328 -7.70 51.44 -1.10
C TYR A 328 -6.99 50.68 0.02
N VAL A 329 -7.26 51.05 1.27
CA VAL A 329 -6.72 50.34 2.43
C VAL A 329 -7.30 48.94 2.52
N GLU A 330 -8.59 48.77 2.26
CA GLU A 330 -9.23 47.46 2.22
C GLU A 330 -8.61 46.57 1.13
N ARG A 331 -8.45 47.07 -0.10
CA ARG A 331 -7.80 46.33 -1.19
C ARG A 331 -6.35 45.97 -0.87
N LEU A 332 -5.61 46.86 -0.20
CA LEU A 332 -4.24 46.58 0.24
C LEU A 332 -4.20 45.42 1.24
N VAL A 333 -5.10 45.44 2.24
CA VAL A 333 -5.23 44.35 3.22
C VAL A 333 -5.62 43.04 2.53
N GLN A 334 -6.57 43.05 1.61
CA GLN A 334 -6.98 41.88 0.83
C GLN A 334 -5.82 41.35 -0.03
N ALA A 335 -5.11 42.21 -0.77
CA ALA A 335 -3.99 41.80 -1.59
C ALA A 335 -2.85 41.19 -0.76
N PHE A 336 -2.56 41.78 0.41
CA PHE A 336 -1.55 41.25 1.32
C PHE A 336 -1.99 39.93 1.98
N ALA A 337 -3.28 39.79 2.33
CA ALA A 337 -3.87 38.54 2.81
C ALA A 337 -3.68 37.43 1.78
N PHE A 338 -3.95 37.72 0.50
CA PHE A 338 -3.78 36.77 -0.59
C PHE A 338 -2.32 36.32 -0.77
N MET A 339 -1.37 37.25 -0.75
CA MET A 339 0.06 36.91 -0.81
C MET A 339 0.51 36.08 0.40
N SER A 340 0.09 36.48 1.61
CA SER A 340 0.40 35.79 2.86
C SER A 340 -0.17 34.37 2.88
N ALA A 341 -1.40 34.20 2.37
CA ALA A 341 -2.08 32.92 2.25
C ALA A 341 -1.32 31.98 1.32
N ARG A 342 -0.88 32.46 0.15
CA ARG A 342 -0.04 31.66 -0.77
C ARG A 342 1.31 31.28 -0.14
N MET A 343 1.94 32.19 0.59
CA MET A 343 3.21 31.92 1.27
C MET A 343 3.03 30.86 2.35
N ARG A 344 1.99 30.99 3.18
CA ARG A 344 1.66 30.01 4.22
C ARG A 344 1.31 28.65 3.62
N MET A 345 0.49 28.62 2.57
CA MET A 345 0.16 27.39 1.85
C MET A 345 1.41 26.70 1.29
N LYS A 346 2.42 27.45 0.81
CA LYS A 346 3.71 26.88 0.39
C LYS A 346 4.52 26.33 1.55
N LEU A 347 4.54 27.01 2.70
CA LEU A 347 5.22 26.53 3.90
C LEU A 347 4.59 25.24 4.44
N ASP A 348 3.26 25.13 4.35
CA ASP A 348 2.50 23.99 4.84
C ASP A 348 2.45 22.81 3.82
N ALA A 349 3.06 22.95 2.63
CA ALA A 349 2.92 21.98 1.53
C ALA A 349 3.64 20.62 1.76
N ALA A 350 4.36 20.44 2.87
CA ALA A 350 5.02 19.19 3.27
C ALA A 350 6.03 18.62 2.23
N PHE A 351 6.93 19.46 1.71
CA PHE A 351 8.04 19.08 0.83
C PHE A 351 7.66 18.19 -0.39
N PRO A 352 6.73 18.63 -1.25
CA PRO A 352 6.30 17.85 -2.41
C PRO A 352 7.43 17.62 -3.43
N ASP A 353 8.39 18.54 -3.49
CA ASP A 353 9.56 18.47 -4.37
C ASP A 353 10.52 17.33 -3.99
N PHE A 354 10.38 16.78 -2.77
CA PHE A 354 11.13 15.60 -2.33
C PHE A 354 10.30 14.31 -2.46
N THR A 355 9.05 14.33 -2.00
CA THR A 355 8.22 13.11 -1.98
C THR A 355 7.85 12.62 -3.38
N ARG A 356 7.61 13.53 -4.33
CA ARG A 356 7.24 13.16 -5.71
C ARG A 356 8.39 12.43 -6.43
N PRO A 357 9.63 12.95 -6.52
CA PRO A 357 10.72 12.19 -7.13
C PRO A 357 10.97 10.84 -6.43
N LEU A 358 10.91 10.81 -5.10
CA LEU A 358 11.10 9.57 -4.34
C LEU A 358 10.03 8.51 -4.68
N LEU A 359 8.76 8.90 -4.72
CA LEU A 359 7.67 7.99 -5.10
C LEU A 359 7.73 7.61 -6.58
N GLN A 360 8.16 8.51 -7.47
CA GLN A 360 8.40 8.20 -8.87
C GLN A 360 9.45 7.08 -9.01
N CYS A 361 10.47 7.10 -8.15
CA CYS A 361 11.49 6.04 -8.11
C CYS A 361 10.96 4.73 -7.52
N LEU A 362 10.21 4.80 -6.40
CA LEU A 362 9.89 3.62 -5.59
C LEU A 362 8.58 2.94 -6.01
N TYR A 363 7.52 3.72 -6.24
CA TYR A 363 6.18 3.23 -6.52
C TYR A 363 5.35 4.29 -7.29
N PRO A 364 5.49 4.38 -8.62
CA PRO A 364 4.91 5.46 -9.43
C PRO A 364 3.36 5.44 -9.47
N ASN A 365 2.73 4.28 -9.21
CA ASN A 365 1.27 4.15 -9.24
C ASN A 365 0.55 5.05 -8.21
N TYR A 366 1.23 5.51 -7.14
CA TYR A 366 0.63 6.46 -6.20
C TYR A 366 0.55 7.89 -6.73
N LEU A 367 1.36 8.23 -7.74
CA LEU A 367 1.38 9.54 -8.41
C LEU A 367 0.54 9.56 -9.69
N ALA A 368 0.08 8.40 -10.16
CA ALA A 368 -0.74 8.24 -11.35
C ALA A 368 -2.23 8.19 -10.98
N PRO A 369 -3.14 8.60 -11.88
CA PRO A 369 -4.56 8.36 -11.69
C PRO A 369 -4.84 6.86 -11.66
N THR A 370 -5.81 6.44 -10.85
CA THR A 370 -6.24 5.03 -10.85
C THR A 370 -7.25 4.83 -11.99
N PRO A 371 -6.94 4.02 -13.01
CA PRO A 371 -7.83 3.82 -14.15
C PRO A 371 -9.08 3.04 -13.77
N SER A 372 -10.11 3.13 -14.63
CA SER A 372 -11.30 2.29 -14.53
C SER A 372 -10.96 0.83 -14.85
N MET A 373 -11.57 -0.11 -14.13
CA MET A 373 -11.36 -1.55 -14.24
C MET A 373 -12.70 -2.29 -14.30
N ALA A 374 -12.76 -3.39 -15.04
CA ALA A 374 -13.96 -4.21 -15.17
C ALA A 374 -13.59 -5.68 -15.42
N VAL A 375 -14.61 -6.54 -15.60
CA VAL A 375 -14.44 -7.91 -16.07
C VAL A 375 -15.25 -8.08 -17.35
N ALA A 376 -14.56 -8.45 -18.43
CA ALA A 376 -15.15 -8.73 -19.73
C ALA A 376 -15.38 -10.23 -19.89
N ARG A 377 -16.48 -10.61 -20.52
CA ARG A 377 -16.82 -11.98 -20.95
C ARG A 377 -16.80 -12.03 -22.47
N LEU A 378 -16.04 -12.96 -23.01
CA LEU A 378 -16.00 -13.24 -24.45
C LEU A 378 -17.00 -14.35 -24.75
N TYR A 379 -17.84 -14.15 -25.76
CA TYR A 379 -18.74 -15.17 -26.28
C TYR A 379 -18.11 -15.77 -27.54
N PRO A 380 -17.64 -17.03 -27.52
CA PRO A 380 -17.05 -17.67 -28.69
C PRO A 380 -18.04 -17.73 -29.86
N ASP A 381 -17.53 -17.61 -31.09
CA ASP A 381 -18.31 -17.88 -32.30
C ASP A 381 -18.04 -19.30 -32.79
N ASP A 382 -19.02 -20.19 -32.70
CA ASP A 382 -18.88 -21.58 -33.16
C ASP A 382 -18.86 -21.72 -34.69
N ALA A 383 -19.25 -20.68 -35.43
CA ALA A 383 -19.24 -20.68 -36.89
C ALA A 383 -17.86 -20.32 -37.49
N GLU A 384 -17.00 -19.66 -36.71
CA GLU A 384 -15.68 -19.22 -37.14
C GLU A 384 -14.56 -19.89 -36.34
N GLY A 385 -13.57 -20.48 -37.03
CA GLY A 385 -12.40 -21.10 -36.41
C GLY A 385 -12.62 -22.51 -35.84
N ASP A 386 -11.52 -23.21 -35.53
CA ASP A 386 -11.56 -24.51 -34.86
C ASP A 386 -11.36 -24.34 -33.35
N LEU A 387 -12.45 -24.05 -32.63
CA LEU A 387 -12.42 -23.87 -31.18
C LEU A 387 -12.02 -25.15 -30.43
N ALA A 388 -12.10 -26.34 -31.04
CA ALA A 388 -11.77 -27.60 -30.36
C ALA A 388 -10.28 -27.72 -30.02
N GLU A 389 -9.41 -27.03 -30.78
CA GLU A 389 -7.96 -26.96 -30.47
C GLU A 389 -7.63 -25.99 -29.32
N GLY A 390 -8.58 -25.14 -28.91
CA GLY A 390 -8.39 -24.10 -27.91
C GLY A 390 -7.76 -22.84 -28.49
N VAL A 391 -8.57 -21.81 -28.73
CA VAL A 391 -8.08 -20.55 -29.33
C VAL A 391 -7.67 -19.56 -28.25
N ARG A 392 -6.39 -19.19 -28.25
CA ARG A 392 -5.79 -18.32 -27.23
C ARG A 392 -5.95 -16.84 -27.59
N ILE A 393 -6.61 -16.09 -26.72
CA ILE A 393 -6.60 -14.63 -26.69
C ILE A 393 -5.47 -14.16 -25.77
N ALA A 394 -4.51 -13.44 -26.33
CA ALA A 394 -3.33 -13.02 -25.59
C ALA A 394 -3.68 -12.07 -24.44
N ARG A 395 -2.85 -12.11 -23.39
CA ARG A 395 -2.82 -11.03 -22.40
C ARG A 395 -2.49 -9.70 -23.09
N GLY A 396 -3.15 -8.63 -22.66
CA GLY A 396 -2.96 -7.30 -23.23
C GLY A 396 -3.74 -7.08 -24.53
N ALA A 397 -4.70 -7.96 -24.85
CA ALA A 397 -5.60 -7.77 -25.97
C ALA A 397 -6.42 -6.47 -25.83
N THR A 398 -6.66 -5.81 -26.96
CA THR A 398 -7.38 -4.53 -27.03
C THR A 398 -8.89 -4.74 -27.13
N PHE A 399 -9.63 -4.09 -26.24
CA PHE A 399 -11.08 -4.02 -26.28
C PHE A 399 -11.53 -2.57 -26.42
N ILE A 400 -12.44 -2.30 -27.34
CA ILE A 400 -12.94 -0.95 -27.65
C ILE A 400 -14.43 -0.90 -27.32
N SER A 401 -14.86 0.09 -26.53
CA SER A 401 -16.27 0.30 -26.24
C SER A 401 -17.01 0.93 -27.42
N ARG A 402 -18.33 0.82 -27.43
CA ARG A 402 -19.16 1.74 -28.21
C ARG A 402 -18.93 3.19 -27.74
N VAL A 403 -19.11 4.14 -28.63
CA VAL A 403 -19.09 5.56 -28.26
C VAL A 403 -20.38 5.86 -27.49
N SER A 404 -20.26 6.30 -26.24
CA SER A 404 -21.40 6.68 -25.41
C SER A 404 -22.16 7.87 -26.02
N ASP A 405 -23.47 7.92 -25.76
CA ASP A 405 -24.36 8.95 -26.29
C ASP A 405 -23.84 10.37 -26.00
N GLY A 406 -23.69 11.17 -27.05
CA GLY A 406 -23.24 12.57 -26.97
C GLY A 406 -21.71 12.77 -26.91
N GLU A 407 -20.94 11.69 -26.79
CA GLU A 407 -19.48 11.69 -26.84
C GLU A 407 -18.97 11.33 -28.25
N THR A 408 -17.67 11.51 -28.49
CA THR A 408 -17.03 11.18 -29.78
C THR A 408 -15.92 10.15 -29.67
N THR A 409 -15.61 9.72 -28.44
CA THR A 409 -14.44 8.92 -28.13
C THR A 409 -14.88 7.61 -27.51
N ALA A 410 -14.46 6.50 -28.10
CA ALA A 410 -14.61 5.17 -27.52
C ALA A 410 -13.60 4.97 -26.38
N CYS A 411 -13.99 4.21 -25.37
CA CYS A 411 -13.08 3.79 -24.31
C CYS A 411 -12.27 2.58 -24.77
N GLU A 412 -10.99 2.57 -24.43
CA GLU A 412 -10.09 1.49 -24.79
C GLU A 412 -9.63 0.75 -23.51
N PHE A 413 -9.72 -0.58 -23.54
CA PHE A 413 -9.34 -1.44 -22.43
C PHE A 413 -8.30 -2.47 -22.86
N ARG A 414 -7.54 -2.97 -21.89
CA ARG A 414 -6.54 -4.03 -22.05
C ARG A 414 -6.81 -5.18 -21.10
N SER A 415 -6.70 -6.43 -21.55
CA SER A 415 -6.80 -7.61 -20.68
C SER A 415 -5.57 -7.78 -19.80
N SER A 416 -5.80 -8.18 -18.54
CA SER A 416 -4.71 -8.51 -17.59
C SER A 416 -4.18 -9.92 -17.73
N GLN A 417 -4.98 -10.83 -18.26
CA GLN A 417 -4.68 -12.24 -18.39
C GLN A 417 -5.11 -12.77 -19.74
N GLU A 418 -4.57 -13.92 -20.07
CA GLU A 418 -4.92 -14.67 -21.26
C GLU A 418 -6.21 -15.48 -21.05
N VAL A 419 -6.92 -15.70 -22.15
CA VAL A 419 -8.12 -16.54 -22.18
C VAL A 419 -8.00 -17.56 -23.30
N THR A 420 -8.23 -18.84 -23.00
CA THR A 420 -8.36 -19.87 -24.03
C THR A 420 -9.85 -20.15 -24.27
N LEU A 421 -10.29 -19.94 -25.50
CA LEU A 421 -11.66 -20.14 -25.95
C LEU A 421 -11.86 -21.58 -26.40
N TYR A 422 -12.97 -22.18 -25.96
CA TYR A 422 -13.43 -23.52 -26.33
C TYR A 422 -14.91 -23.44 -26.70
N PRO A 423 -15.45 -24.38 -27.51
CA PRO A 423 -16.86 -24.42 -27.84
C PRO A 423 -17.62 -25.04 -26.67
N LEU A 424 -17.64 -24.36 -25.52
CA LEU A 424 -18.05 -24.91 -24.23
C LEU A 424 -18.94 -23.94 -23.45
N GLU A 425 -19.99 -24.45 -22.83
CA GLU A 425 -20.86 -23.68 -21.95
C GLU A 425 -21.20 -24.46 -20.66
N ILE A 426 -21.57 -23.72 -19.60
CA ILE A 426 -22.10 -24.30 -18.36
C ILE A 426 -23.63 -24.36 -18.49
N VAL A 427 -24.20 -25.55 -18.60
CA VAL A 427 -25.64 -25.75 -18.75
C VAL A 427 -26.37 -25.98 -17.43
N SER A 428 -25.64 -26.44 -16.41
CA SER A 428 -26.18 -26.62 -15.06
C SER A 428 -25.07 -26.41 -14.04
N ALA A 429 -25.39 -25.70 -12.96
CA ALA A 429 -24.56 -25.63 -11.77
C ALA A 429 -25.46 -25.83 -10.56
N ARG A 430 -25.09 -26.72 -9.63
CA ARG A 430 -25.87 -26.99 -8.42
C ARG A 430 -24.95 -27.30 -7.26
N LEU A 431 -25.28 -26.75 -6.10
CA LEU A 431 -24.71 -27.25 -4.85
C LEU A 431 -25.58 -28.39 -4.33
N THR A 432 -24.95 -29.50 -3.97
CA THR A 432 -25.61 -30.69 -3.43
C THR A 432 -24.97 -31.11 -2.11
N GLY A 433 -25.67 -31.96 -1.36
CA GLY A 433 -25.04 -32.73 -0.29
C GLY A 433 -24.01 -33.73 -0.83
N ILE A 434 -23.70 -34.75 -0.03
CA ILE A 434 -22.75 -35.80 -0.42
C ILE A 434 -23.25 -36.49 -1.70
N PRO A 435 -22.45 -36.51 -2.79
CA PRO A 435 -22.88 -37.11 -4.06
C PRO A 435 -23.02 -38.64 -3.91
N PRO A 436 -24.23 -39.21 -4.12
CA PRO A 436 -24.49 -40.64 -3.88
C PRO A 436 -23.93 -41.57 -4.97
N ASP A 437 -23.66 -41.01 -6.15
CA ASP A 437 -23.12 -41.69 -7.32
C ASP A 437 -21.59 -41.86 -7.27
N ILE A 438 -20.88 -41.08 -6.45
CA ILE A 438 -19.44 -41.23 -6.27
C ILE A 438 -19.14 -42.18 -5.11
N PRO A 439 -18.62 -43.40 -5.36
CA PRO A 439 -18.35 -44.36 -4.29
C PRO A 439 -17.17 -43.93 -3.43
N ALA A 440 -17.37 -43.92 -2.11
CA ALA A 440 -16.37 -43.56 -1.09
C ALA A 440 -15.64 -42.24 -1.41
N PRO A 441 -16.36 -41.10 -1.45
CA PRO A 441 -15.80 -39.81 -1.88
C PRO A 441 -14.61 -39.35 -1.01
N ASP A 442 -14.61 -39.73 0.27
CA ASP A 442 -13.52 -39.45 1.22
C ASP A 442 -12.18 -40.06 0.81
N ARG A 443 -12.16 -41.07 -0.08
CA ARG A 443 -10.92 -41.67 -0.61
C ARG A 443 -10.12 -40.70 -1.48
N TYR A 444 -10.80 -39.73 -2.10
CA TYR A 444 -10.18 -38.75 -2.99
C TYR A 444 -9.74 -37.49 -2.23
N ALA A 445 -10.31 -37.25 -1.05
CA ALA A 445 -9.89 -36.20 -0.14
C ALA A 445 -8.58 -36.59 0.57
N ARG A 446 -7.73 -35.59 0.86
CA ARG A 446 -6.47 -35.80 1.57
C ARG A 446 -6.63 -35.58 3.06
N GLY A 447 -5.84 -36.27 3.88
CA GLY A 447 -5.78 -35.99 5.32
C GLY A 447 -7.00 -36.44 6.13
N HIS A 448 -7.77 -37.43 5.63
CA HIS A 448 -9.00 -37.93 6.27
C HIS A 448 -10.09 -36.85 6.46
N THR A 449 -10.22 -35.92 5.53
CA THR A 449 -11.36 -34.99 5.51
C THR A 449 -12.61 -35.70 5.03
N ASN A 450 -13.72 -35.51 5.75
CA ASN A 450 -15.01 -36.05 5.35
C ASN A 450 -15.69 -35.08 4.38
N VAL A 451 -16.10 -35.57 3.22
CA VAL A 451 -16.90 -34.83 2.26
C VAL A 451 -18.30 -34.62 2.82
N ARG A 452 -18.79 -33.38 2.79
CA ARG A 452 -20.11 -32.99 3.31
C ARG A 452 -21.03 -32.38 2.26
N GLY A 453 -20.48 -31.96 1.13
CA GLY A 453 -21.23 -31.39 0.02
C GLY A 453 -20.44 -31.44 -1.28
N ALA A 454 -21.05 -30.93 -2.35
CA ALA A 454 -20.38 -30.80 -3.64
C ALA A 454 -20.95 -29.65 -4.46
N LEU A 455 -20.10 -29.05 -5.32
CA LEU A 455 -20.55 -28.24 -6.45
C LEU A 455 -20.49 -29.11 -7.71
N ARG A 456 -21.63 -29.33 -8.36
CA ARG A 456 -21.72 -30.02 -9.65
C ARG A 456 -21.87 -29.00 -10.77
N LEU A 457 -20.94 -29.00 -11.70
CA LEU A 457 -20.96 -28.21 -12.93
C LEU A 457 -21.11 -29.15 -14.12
N ARG A 458 -22.17 -28.96 -14.91
CA ARG A 458 -22.39 -29.68 -16.16
C ARG A 458 -21.95 -28.80 -17.31
N LEU A 459 -20.96 -29.27 -18.06
CA LEU A 459 -20.36 -28.61 -19.21
C LEU A 459 -20.90 -29.27 -20.49
N ARG A 460 -21.21 -28.47 -21.51
CA ARG A 460 -21.69 -28.95 -22.82
C ARG A 460 -20.92 -28.31 -23.95
N THR A 461 -20.63 -29.09 -25.00
CA THR A 461 -20.09 -28.56 -26.24
C THR A 461 -21.16 -27.84 -27.06
N THR A 462 -20.88 -26.60 -27.46
CA THR A 462 -21.77 -25.78 -28.29
C THR A 462 -21.76 -26.24 -29.75
N SER A 463 -20.63 -26.78 -30.21
CA SER A 463 -20.49 -27.46 -31.51
C SER A 463 -20.86 -28.95 -31.46
N GLU A 464 -20.84 -29.64 -32.61
CA GLU A 464 -21.05 -31.10 -32.70
C GLU A 464 -19.86 -31.93 -32.20
N ALA A 465 -18.76 -31.30 -31.78
CA ALA A 465 -17.59 -32.00 -31.24
C ALA A 465 -17.91 -32.68 -29.91
N CYS A 466 -17.26 -33.81 -29.63
CA CYS A 466 -17.35 -34.47 -28.33
C CYS A 466 -16.38 -33.83 -27.34
N ILE A 467 -16.65 -33.96 -26.04
CA ILE A 467 -15.77 -33.40 -25.00
C ILE A 467 -14.34 -33.97 -25.10
N ALA A 468 -14.21 -35.26 -25.41
CA ALA A 468 -12.91 -35.92 -25.59
C ALA A 468 -12.06 -35.35 -26.74
N ASP A 469 -12.67 -34.63 -27.69
CA ASP A 469 -11.98 -34.06 -28.84
C ASP A 469 -11.34 -32.69 -28.49
N LEU A 470 -11.71 -32.08 -27.35
CA LEU A 470 -11.15 -30.81 -26.90
C LEU A 470 -9.68 -30.97 -26.48
N GLN A 471 -8.78 -30.26 -27.16
CA GLN A 471 -7.35 -30.36 -26.91
C GLN A 471 -6.89 -29.34 -25.86
N GLY A 472 -5.94 -29.74 -25.01
CA GLY A 472 -5.28 -28.83 -24.06
C GLY A 472 -6.13 -28.33 -22.88
N LEU A 473 -7.40 -28.74 -22.75
CA LEU A 473 -8.31 -28.32 -21.67
C LEU A 473 -7.96 -28.99 -20.34
N ASP A 474 -6.87 -28.55 -19.71
CA ASP A 474 -6.43 -29.00 -18.39
C ASP A 474 -6.80 -28.03 -17.27
N ARG A 475 -6.83 -26.73 -17.60
CA ARG A 475 -7.19 -25.64 -16.70
C ARG A 475 -8.41 -24.91 -17.25
N LEU A 476 -9.45 -24.77 -16.43
CA LEU A 476 -10.65 -24.03 -16.77
C LEU A 476 -10.91 -22.92 -15.74
N PRO A 477 -10.54 -21.67 -16.04
CA PRO A 477 -10.92 -20.51 -15.24
C PRO A 477 -12.43 -20.26 -15.35
N VAL A 478 -13.07 -20.13 -14.19
CA VAL A 478 -14.51 -19.85 -14.08
C VAL A 478 -14.69 -18.59 -13.23
N TYR A 479 -15.48 -17.64 -13.75
CA TYR A 479 -15.82 -16.42 -13.05
C TYR A 479 -17.17 -16.53 -12.34
N LEU A 480 -17.27 -15.99 -11.12
CA LEU A 480 -18.51 -15.91 -10.36
C LEU A 480 -19.27 -14.62 -10.74
N ALA A 481 -20.14 -14.75 -11.73
CA ALA A 481 -20.87 -13.65 -12.38
C ALA A 481 -22.10 -13.16 -11.61
N GLY A 482 -22.52 -13.88 -10.56
CA GLY A 482 -23.69 -13.58 -9.74
C GLY A 482 -23.70 -12.23 -9.02
N GLU A 483 -24.75 -11.97 -8.23
CA GLU A 483 -24.74 -10.83 -7.28
C GLU A 483 -23.50 -10.93 -6.39
N GLU A 484 -22.84 -9.79 -6.13
CA GLU A 484 -21.55 -9.75 -5.43
C GLU A 484 -21.57 -10.45 -4.05
N ARG A 485 -22.68 -10.34 -3.30
CA ARG A 485 -22.83 -11.05 -2.03
C ARG A 485 -22.76 -12.56 -2.20
N LEU A 486 -23.49 -13.12 -3.16
CA LEU A 486 -23.49 -14.56 -3.43
C LEU A 486 -22.14 -15.00 -4.02
N ALA A 487 -21.60 -14.24 -4.98
CA ALA A 487 -20.30 -14.50 -5.57
C ALA A 487 -19.19 -14.56 -4.51
N SER A 488 -19.18 -13.64 -3.54
CA SER A 488 -18.19 -13.64 -2.46
C SER A 488 -18.28 -14.86 -1.54
N ARG A 489 -19.50 -15.35 -1.25
CA ARG A 489 -19.72 -16.54 -0.42
C ARG A 489 -19.36 -17.82 -1.15
N LEU A 490 -19.64 -17.90 -2.45
CA LEU A 490 -19.19 -19.00 -3.30
C LEU A 490 -17.67 -19.00 -3.43
N PHE A 491 -17.06 -17.83 -3.57
CA PHE A 491 -15.62 -17.68 -3.61
C PHE A 491 -14.95 -18.17 -2.33
N GLU A 492 -15.47 -17.82 -1.14
CA GLU A 492 -15.03 -18.39 0.14
C GLU A 492 -15.22 -19.91 0.16
N LEU A 493 -16.43 -20.39 -0.14
CA LEU A 493 -16.76 -21.82 -0.07
C LEU A 493 -15.83 -22.66 -0.94
N LEU A 494 -15.58 -22.24 -2.18
CA LEU A 494 -14.77 -23.00 -3.12
C LEU A 494 -13.30 -23.04 -2.74
N HIS A 495 -12.72 -21.94 -2.26
CA HIS A 495 -11.29 -21.93 -1.93
C HIS A 495 -10.99 -22.45 -0.52
N VAL A 496 -11.98 -22.48 0.37
CA VAL A 496 -11.79 -22.95 1.75
C VAL A 496 -12.24 -24.40 1.93
N ALA A 497 -13.31 -24.83 1.24
CA ALA A 497 -13.90 -26.15 1.46
C ALA A 497 -13.58 -27.19 0.38
N ALA A 498 -13.04 -26.80 -0.78
CA ALA A 498 -12.73 -27.75 -1.84
C ALA A 498 -11.58 -28.68 -1.44
N VAL A 499 -11.83 -29.99 -1.48
CA VAL A 499 -10.86 -31.03 -1.14
C VAL A 499 -10.36 -31.82 -2.35
N ALA A 500 -11.20 -31.96 -3.38
CA ALA A 500 -10.88 -32.65 -4.62
C ALA A 500 -11.88 -32.24 -5.72
N SER A 501 -11.53 -32.49 -6.98
CA SER A 501 -12.48 -32.44 -8.10
C SER A 501 -12.54 -33.79 -8.81
N ILE A 502 -13.71 -34.13 -9.32
CA ILE A 502 -13.97 -35.34 -10.10
C ILE A 502 -14.53 -34.92 -11.46
N THR A 503 -14.04 -35.56 -12.52
CA THR A 503 -14.44 -35.30 -13.90
C THR A 503 -14.85 -36.60 -14.58
N GLY A 504 -15.97 -36.59 -15.30
CA GLY A 504 -16.45 -37.74 -16.05
C GLY A 504 -17.77 -37.50 -16.78
N GLU A 505 -18.38 -38.58 -17.27
CA GLU A 505 -19.70 -38.53 -17.90
C GLU A 505 -20.80 -38.21 -16.88
N PRO A 506 -21.75 -37.30 -17.20
CA PRO A 506 -22.85 -36.99 -16.31
C PRO A 506 -23.66 -38.24 -15.93
N GLU A 507 -24.09 -38.32 -14.67
CA GLU A 507 -24.94 -39.41 -14.13
C GLU A 507 -24.33 -40.81 -14.17
N ASN A 508 -23.11 -40.97 -14.72
CA ASN A 508 -22.36 -42.21 -14.83
C ASN A 508 -21.14 -42.25 -13.90
N LEU A 509 -20.89 -41.20 -13.11
CA LEU A 509 -19.81 -41.18 -12.11
C LEU A 509 -20.00 -42.38 -11.17
N GLY A 510 -18.98 -43.24 -11.05
CA GLY A 510 -19.02 -44.43 -10.19
C GLY A 510 -19.73 -45.67 -10.74
N THR A 511 -20.31 -45.63 -11.94
CA THR A 511 -20.91 -46.81 -12.58
C THR A 511 -19.81 -47.80 -13.02
N PRO A 512 -19.93 -49.11 -12.72
CA PRO A 512 -18.95 -50.10 -13.18
C PRO A 512 -18.80 -50.10 -14.70
N GLY A 513 -17.60 -49.77 -15.18
CA GLY A 513 -17.29 -49.66 -16.62
C GLY A 513 -17.20 -48.24 -17.17
N SER A 514 -17.60 -47.22 -16.40
CA SER A 514 -17.45 -45.81 -16.76
C SER A 514 -16.32 -45.17 -15.96
N PRO A 515 -15.14 -44.90 -16.57
CA PRO A 515 -14.01 -44.35 -15.85
C PRO A 515 -14.21 -42.84 -15.58
N PHE A 516 -13.79 -42.39 -14.39
CA PHE A 516 -13.71 -40.97 -14.02
C PHE A 516 -12.29 -40.63 -13.55
N HIS A 517 -11.94 -39.35 -13.61
CA HIS A 517 -10.65 -38.86 -13.11
C HIS A 517 -10.85 -37.97 -11.89
N ALA A 518 -10.04 -38.20 -10.86
CA ALA A 518 -10.06 -37.43 -9.62
C ALA A 518 -8.75 -36.66 -9.44
N VAL A 519 -8.86 -35.37 -9.12
CA VAL A 519 -7.75 -34.48 -8.84
C VAL A 519 -7.78 -34.15 -7.34
N SER A 520 -6.74 -34.56 -6.63
CA SER A 520 -6.64 -34.42 -5.16
C SER A 520 -5.63 -33.37 -4.70
N ARG A 521 -4.84 -32.77 -5.60
CA ARG A 521 -3.96 -31.61 -5.32
C ARG A 521 -4.44 -30.45 -6.17
N ASP A 522 -4.51 -29.27 -5.57
CA ASP A 522 -4.74 -28.01 -6.29
C ASP A 522 -5.95 -28.06 -7.25
N ALA A 523 -6.97 -28.86 -6.88
CA ALA A 523 -8.15 -29.12 -7.70
C ALA A 523 -8.92 -27.83 -8.03
N VAL A 524 -8.91 -26.90 -7.08
CA VAL A 524 -9.37 -25.52 -7.21
C VAL A 524 -8.23 -24.61 -6.78
N VAL A 525 -7.82 -23.69 -7.65
CA VAL A 525 -6.81 -22.68 -7.34
C VAL A 525 -7.35 -21.27 -7.56
N HIS A 526 -6.77 -20.30 -6.85
CA HIS A 526 -7.02 -18.89 -7.13
C HIS A 526 -6.50 -18.51 -8.51
N GLU A 527 -7.18 -17.56 -9.14
CA GLU A 527 -6.82 -16.99 -10.44
C GLU A 527 -6.84 -15.46 -10.32
N GLY A 528 -5.94 -14.75 -11.02
CA GLY A 528 -5.84 -13.29 -10.96
C GLY A 528 -5.07 -12.74 -9.75
N LEU A 529 -4.27 -13.58 -9.08
CA LEU A 529 -3.43 -13.21 -7.91
C LEU A 529 -1.93 -13.18 -8.21
N ASP A 530 -1.49 -13.63 -9.39
CA ASP A 530 -0.07 -13.66 -9.72
C ASP A 530 0.43 -12.31 -10.26
N PRO A 531 1.73 -12.00 -10.15
CA PRO A 531 2.31 -10.76 -10.69
C PRO A 531 2.02 -10.56 -12.19
N GLY A 532 1.96 -11.66 -12.95
CA GLY A 532 1.61 -11.62 -14.38
C GLY A 532 0.15 -11.27 -14.67
N GLN A 533 -0.71 -11.16 -13.65
CA GLN A 533 -2.14 -10.95 -13.78
C GLN A 533 -2.62 -9.65 -13.11
N SER A 534 -1.69 -8.81 -12.64
CA SER A 534 -2.01 -7.46 -12.19
C SER A 534 -2.55 -6.60 -13.34
N LEU A 535 -3.57 -5.79 -13.04
CA LEU A 535 -4.10 -4.79 -13.96
C LEU A 535 -3.23 -3.53 -13.99
N LEU A 536 -2.76 -3.10 -12.81
CA LEU A 536 -1.83 -1.98 -12.70
C LEU A 536 -0.39 -2.43 -13.02
N PRO A 537 0.42 -1.60 -13.69
CA PRO A 537 1.83 -1.88 -13.89
C PRO A 537 2.54 -2.15 -12.57
N LEU A 538 3.38 -3.19 -12.54
CA LEU A 538 4.15 -3.52 -11.33
C LEU A 538 5.39 -2.61 -11.25
N ALA A 539 5.51 -1.85 -10.16
CA ALA A 539 6.74 -1.12 -9.84
C ALA A 539 7.92 -2.09 -9.56
N GLY A 540 7.61 -3.26 -9.00
CA GLY A 540 8.55 -4.35 -8.77
C GLY A 540 7.84 -5.53 -8.09
N SER A 541 8.37 -6.74 -8.26
CA SER A 541 7.76 -7.96 -7.72
C SER A 541 7.54 -7.91 -6.20
N LYS A 542 8.43 -7.23 -5.46
CA LYS A 542 8.33 -7.06 -4.01
C LYS A 542 7.10 -6.25 -3.55
N PHE A 543 6.55 -5.39 -4.41
CA PHE A 543 5.39 -4.56 -4.11
C PHE A 543 4.08 -5.13 -4.68
N HIS A 544 4.08 -6.38 -5.15
CA HIS A 544 2.88 -7.02 -5.71
C HIS A 544 1.66 -6.95 -4.78
N GLY A 545 1.83 -7.20 -3.47
CA GLY A 545 0.76 -7.07 -2.50
C GLY A 545 0.16 -5.66 -2.38
N HIS A 546 0.94 -4.61 -2.69
CA HIS A 546 0.45 -3.23 -2.74
C HIS A 546 -0.40 -2.98 -3.99
N ASN A 547 -0.01 -3.53 -5.15
CA ASN A 547 -0.83 -3.51 -6.37
C ASN A 547 -2.16 -4.23 -6.14
N LEU A 548 -2.15 -5.42 -5.51
CA LEU A 548 -3.37 -6.16 -5.20
C LEU A 548 -4.30 -5.38 -4.27
N LEU A 549 -3.76 -4.74 -3.22
CA LEU A 549 -4.54 -3.91 -2.31
C LEU A 549 -5.14 -2.68 -3.02
N HIS A 550 -4.36 -2.03 -3.88
CA HIS A 550 -4.82 -0.90 -4.70
C HIS A 550 -5.98 -1.33 -5.60
N GLU A 551 -5.81 -2.40 -6.37
CA GLU A 551 -6.84 -2.92 -7.28
C GLU A 551 -8.09 -3.40 -6.52
N PHE A 552 -7.93 -4.04 -5.35
CA PHE A 552 -9.04 -4.43 -4.48
C PHE A 552 -9.84 -3.23 -4.00
N SER A 553 -9.18 -2.14 -3.59
CA SER A 553 -9.87 -0.94 -3.14
C SER A 553 -10.75 -0.28 -4.22
N VAL A 554 -10.53 -0.60 -5.50
CA VAL A 554 -11.21 0.02 -6.65
C VAL A 554 -12.19 -0.93 -7.33
N CYS A 555 -11.82 -2.20 -7.51
CA CYS A 555 -12.63 -3.19 -8.22
C CYS A 555 -12.51 -4.57 -7.54
N PRO A 556 -13.13 -4.78 -6.35
CA PRO A 556 -13.12 -6.08 -5.66
C PRO A 556 -13.60 -7.23 -6.55
N SER A 557 -14.58 -6.94 -7.42
CA SER A 557 -15.18 -7.95 -8.29
C SER A 557 -14.21 -8.59 -9.28
N ARG A 558 -13.05 -8.00 -9.57
CA ARG A 558 -12.05 -8.60 -10.46
C ARG A 558 -11.48 -9.92 -9.95
N PHE A 559 -11.60 -10.20 -8.64
CA PHE A 559 -10.96 -11.32 -7.97
C PHE A 559 -11.81 -12.58 -7.89
N TYR A 560 -13.10 -12.53 -8.26
CA TYR A 560 -14.02 -13.66 -8.11
C TYR A 560 -13.86 -14.75 -9.17
N PHE A 561 -12.61 -15.16 -9.44
CA PHE A 561 -12.27 -16.29 -10.29
C PHE A 561 -11.82 -17.48 -9.45
N PHE A 562 -12.20 -18.68 -9.88
CA PHE A 562 -11.56 -19.91 -9.44
C PHE A 562 -11.21 -20.74 -10.66
N THR A 563 -10.12 -21.49 -10.59
CA THR A 563 -9.66 -22.32 -11.70
C THR A 563 -9.66 -23.78 -11.32
N LEU A 564 -10.37 -24.58 -12.10
CA LEU A 564 -10.35 -26.02 -12.02
C LEU A 564 -9.14 -26.54 -12.78
N THR A 565 -8.34 -27.41 -12.17
CA THR A 565 -7.09 -27.95 -12.76
C THR A 565 -7.16 -29.46 -12.92
N GLY A 566 -6.24 -30.03 -13.73
CA GLY A 566 -6.13 -31.48 -13.93
C GLY A 566 -7.32 -32.06 -14.68
N LEU A 567 -8.02 -31.27 -15.50
CA LEU A 567 -9.25 -31.70 -16.18
C LEU A 567 -8.97 -32.61 -17.39
N ALA A 568 -7.83 -32.43 -18.06
CA ALA A 568 -7.57 -33.06 -19.35
C ALA A 568 -7.64 -34.60 -19.32
N PRO A 569 -7.08 -35.30 -18.31
CA PRO A 569 -7.15 -36.76 -18.26
C PRO A 569 -8.57 -37.32 -18.14
N GLY A 570 -9.47 -36.61 -17.46
CA GLY A 570 -10.87 -37.03 -17.29
C GLY A 570 -11.74 -36.67 -18.48
N LEU A 571 -11.60 -35.44 -19.00
CA LEU A 571 -12.38 -34.98 -20.15
C LEU A 571 -12.09 -35.80 -21.42
N ARG A 572 -10.85 -36.27 -21.63
CA ARG A 572 -10.48 -37.17 -22.74
C ARG A 572 -11.23 -38.52 -22.75
N GLN A 573 -11.83 -38.90 -21.63
CA GLN A 573 -12.58 -40.16 -21.50
C GLN A 573 -14.06 -40.00 -21.85
N VAL A 574 -14.56 -38.76 -21.92
CA VAL A 574 -15.98 -38.44 -22.15
C VAL A 574 -16.26 -38.41 -23.64
N ARG A 575 -16.91 -39.46 -24.17
CA ARG A 575 -17.25 -39.58 -25.60
C ARG A 575 -18.54 -38.86 -26.00
N GLY A 576 -19.27 -38.33 -25.03
CA GLY A 576 -20.46 -37.51 -25.27
C GLY A 576 -20.16 -36.02 -25.47
N ARG A 577 -21.21 -35.25 -25.70
CA ARG A 577 -21.19 -33.77 -25.77
C ARG A 577 -21.29 -33.08 -24.41
N GLU A 578 -21.58 -33.84 -23.36
CA GLU A 578 -21.71 -33.32 -21.99
C GLU A 578 -20.72 -34.01 -21.06
N ALA A 579 -20.08 -33.21 -20.20
CA ALA A 579 -19.23 -33.67 -19.12
C ALA A 579 -19.68 -33.06 -17.80
N GLU A 580 -19.37 -33.73 -16.71
CA GLU A 580 -19.64 -33.22 -15.38
C GLU A 580 -18.34 -33.07 -14.59
N VAL A 581 -18.19 -31.90 -13.95
CA VAL A 581 -17.13 -31.60 -12.99
C VAL A 581 -17.76 -31.44 -11.62
N VAL A 582 -17.38 -32.31 -10.69
CA VAL A 582 -17.88 -32.32 -9.32
C VAL A 582 -16.76 -31.92 -8.38
N VAL A 583 -16.85 -30.73 -7.80
CA VAL A 583 -15.95 -30.27 -6.73
C VAL A 583 -16.48 -30.80 -5.41
N LEU A 584 -15.71 -31.65 -4.74
CA LEU A 584 -16.05 -32.19 -3.42
C LEU A 584 -15.70 -31.16 -2.35
N LEU A 585 -16.63 -30.95 -1.42
CA LEU A 585 -16.54 -29.93 -0.37
C LEU A 585 -16.61 -30.57 1.02
N ASP A 586 -15.80 -30.10 1.97
CA ASP A 586 -15.83 -30.55 3.38
C ASP A 586 -16.83 -29.78 4.27
N ARG A 587 -17.51 -28.78 3.71
CA ARG A 587 -18.57 -27.98 4.37
C ARG A 587 -19.95 -28.30 3.79
N HIS A 588 -20.99 -28.09 4.61
CA HIS A 588 -22.38 -28.19 4.17
C HIS A 588 -22.77 -27.04 3.25
N THR A 589 -23.59 -27.33 2.24
CA THR A 589 -23.98 -26.36 1.20
C THR A 589 -25.43 -25.91 1.29
N ASP A 590 -26.24 -26.49 2.17
CA ASP A 590 -27.69 -26.26 2.31
C ASP A 590 -28.10 -24.77 2.36
N PRO A 591 -27.36 -23.86 3.03
CA PRO A 591 -27.73 -22.45 3.07
C PRO A 591 -27.68 -21.73 1.72
N LEU A 592 -26.85 -22.19 0.79
CA LEU A 592 -26.65 -21.57 -0.54
C LEU A 592 -27.30 -22.38 -1.67
N ALA A 593 -27.67 -23.63 -1.44
CA ALA A 593 -28.08 -24.56 -2.49
C ALA A 593 -29.23 -24.05 -3.38
N TYR A 594 -30.20 -23.34 -2.79
CA TYR A 594 -31.36 -22.80 -3.53
C TYR A 594 -31.07 -21.52 -4.32
N GLN A 595 -29.91 -20.90 -4.13
CA GLN A 595 -29.52 -19.65 -4.79
C GLN A 595 -28.50 -19.88 -5.92
N VAL A 596 -28.00 -21.10 -6.07
CA VAL A 596 -26.95 -21.44 -7.03
C VAL A 596 -27.53 -22.15 -8.24
N ASP A 597 -27.37 -21.51 -9.39
CA ASP A 597 -27.67 -22.06 -10.71
C ASP A 597 -26.55 -21.72 -11.70
N ALA A 598 -26.72 -22.12 -12.97
CA ALA A 598 -25.71 -21.88 -14.02
C ALA A 598 -25.44 -20.39 -14.27
N SER A 599 -26.39 -19.48 -13.99
CA SER A 599 -26.21 -18.04 -14.25
C SER A 599 -25.17 -17.39 -13.31
N GLN A 600 -24.85 -18.06 -12.21
CA GLN A 600 -23.83 -17.59 -11.26
C GLN A 600 -22.39 -17.80 -11.77
N PHE A 601 -22.20 -18.58 -12.84
CA PHE A 601 -20.89 -18.96 -13.37
C PHE A 601 -20.76 -18.54 -14.83
N ALA A 602 -19.63 -17.92 -15.17
CA ALA A 602 -19.30 -17.53 -16.53
C ALA A 602 -17.93 -18.08 -16.94
N LEU A 603 -17.86 -18.58 -18.17
CA LEU A 603 -16.62 -18.99 -18.82
C LEU A 603 -16.08 -17.84 -19.69
N PHE A 604 -14.80 -17.95 -20.03
CA PHE A 604 -14.11 -17.04 -20.97
C PHE A 604 -14.14 -15.58 -20.52
N CYS A 605 -13.85 -15.36 -19.24
CA CYS A 605 -13.80 -14.03 -18.66
C CYS A 605 -12.34 -13.59 -18.42
N THR A 606 -12.10 -12.29 -18.57
CA THR A 606 -10.82 -11.65 -18.21
C THR A 606 -11.06 -10.31 -17.54
N PRO A 607 -10.34 -9.96 -16.46
CA PRO A 607 -10.30 -8.59 -15.99
C PRO A 607 -9.66 -7.69 -17.05
N VAL A 608 -10.23 -6.50 -17.22
CA VAL A 608 -9.80 -5.48 -18.17
C VAL A 608 -9.60 -4.13 -17.48
N ILE A 609 -8.62 -3.36 -17.93
CA ILE A 609 -8.30 -2.03 -17.39
C ILE A 609 -8.32 -0.98 -18.51
N ASN A 610 -8.86 0.20 -18.22
CA ASN A 610 -8.83 1.37 -19.11
C ASN A 610 -7.44 2.03 -19.12
N LEU A 611 -6.44 1.29 -19.59
CA LEU A 611 -5.05 1.71 -19.64
C LEU A 611 -4.41 1.16 -20.92
N PHE A 612 -4.00 2.04 -21.82
CA PHE A 612 -3.52 1.64 -23.15
C PHE A 612 -2.36 2.52 -23.61
N PRO A 613 -1.42 1.97 -24.39
CA PRO A 613 -0.31 2.73 -24.95
C PRO A 613 -0.80 3.58 -26.12
N ARG A 614 -0.31 4.82 -26.21
CA ARG A 614 -0.50 5.68 -27.37
C ARG A 614 0.73 6.53 -27.61
N THR A 615 1.06 6.71 -28.88
CA THR A 615 2.08 7.67 -29.32
C THR A 615 1.38 8.88 -29.92
N SER A 616 1.76 10.08 -29.50
CA SER A 616 1.21 11.33 -30.03
C SER A 616 1.85 11.68 -31.36
N ASP A 617 1.15 12.47 -32.16
CA ASP A 617 1.79 13.23 -33.24
C ASP A 617 2.83 14.22 -32.65
N PRO A 618 3.82 14.68 -33.43
CA PRO A 618 4.76 15.71 -32.99
C PRO A 618 4.03 16.98 -32.55
N VAL A 619 4.21 17.37 -31.29
CA VAL A 619 3.60 18.57 -30.70
C VAL A 619 4.62 19.71 -30.76
N GLU A 620 4.25 20.83 -31.39
CA GLU A 620 5.08 22.03 -31.44
C GLU A 620 5.20 22.66 -30.04
N LEU A 621 6.43 22.93 -29.62
CA LEU A 621 6.71 23.55 -28.33
C LEU A 621 6.55 25.07 -28.38
N PRO A 622 5.93 25.69 -27.36
CA PRO A 622 5.84 27.13 -27.22
C PRO A 622 7.21 27.81 -27.30
N LYS A 623 7.23 29.06 -27.82
CA LYS A 623 8.50 29.75 -28.03
C LYS A 623 9.23 30.17 -26.74
N SER A 624 8.53 30.16 -25.61
CA SER A 624 8.99 30.60 -24.29
C SER A 624 8.41 29.67 -23.22
N GLY A 625 9.19 29.36 -22.20
CA GLY A 625 8.82 28.44 -21.12
C GLY A 625 9.77 27.25 -21.03
N THR A 626 9.94 26.72 -19.82
CA THR A 626 10.74 25.53 -19.53
C THR A 626 9.87 24.30 -19.27
N GLU A 627 8.56 24.51 -19.10
CA GLU A 627 7.58 23.51 -18.74
C GLU A 627 6.41 23.55 -19.74
N PHE A 628 6.01 22.38 -20.23
CA PHE A 628 5.05 22.24 -21.31
C PHE A 628 3.96 21.25 -20.93
N GLN A 629 2.70 21.61 -21.09
CA GLN A 629 1.59 20.70 -20.80
C GLN A 629 1.56 19.58 -21.85
N LEU A 630 1.53 18.32 -21.39
CA LEU A 630 1.32 17.17 -22.26
C LEU A 630 -0.17 17.02 -22.57
N VAL A 631 -0.52 17.18 -23.85
CA VAL A 631 -1.87 16.98 -24.37
C VAL A 631 -1.80 15.83 -25.38
N PRO A 632 -2.12 14.58 -24.99
CA PRO A 632 -1.93 13.41 -25.85
C PRO A 632 -2.70 13.48 -27.17
N ASN A 633 -3.85 14.15 -27.17
CA ASN A 633 -4.66 14.40 -28.35
C ASN A 633 -5.22 15.82 -28.30
N ALA A 634 -4.74 16.69 -29.19
CA ALA A 634 -5.12 18.10 -29.24
C ALA A 634 -6.58 18.32 -29.68
N LEU A 635 -7.18 17.39 -30.42
CA LEU A 635 -8.59 17.46 -30.85
C LEU A 635 -9.55 17.12 -29.71
N GLN A 636 -9.11 16.33 -28.74
CA GLN A 636 -9.91 15.78 -27.64
C GLN A 636 -9.16 15.87 -26.30
N PRO A 637 -8.75 17.07 -25.85
CA PRO A 637 -7.86 17.23 -24.69
C PRO A 637 -8.50 16.82 -23.35
N LEU A 638 -9.83 16.68 -23.32
CA LEU A 638 -10.60 16.29 -22.14
C LEU A 638 -10.92 14.79 -22.09
N ASP A 639 -10.60 14.02 -23.14
CA ASP A 639 -10.96 12.60 -23.20
C ASP A 639 -9.82 11.69 -22.74
N TYR A 640 -8.59 12.20 -22.69
CA TYR A 640 -7.40 11.43 -22.34
C TYR A 640 -6.68 12.04 -21.14
N GLU A 641 -6.07 11.18 -20.34
CA GLU A 641 -5.19 11.56 -19.24
C GLU A 641 -3.95 10.66 -19.24
N VAL A 642 -2.79 11.28 -19.03
CA VAL A 642 -1.50 10.58 -19.02
C VAL A 642 -1.35 9.83 -17.71
N PHE A 643 -1.25 8.50 -17.78
CA PHE A 643 -0.91 7.65 -16.65
C PHE A 643 0.60 7.66 -16.40
N SER A 644 1.39 7.30 -17.42
CA SER A 644 2.87 7.32 -17.37
C SER A 644 3.46 7.68 -18.73
N VAL A 645 4.63 8.31 -18.73
CA VAL A 645 5.41 8.60 -19.93
C VAL A 645 6.41 7.46 -20.12
N GLN A 646 6.30 6.71 -21.22
CA GLN A 646 7.14 5.56 -21.51
C GLN A 646 8.40 5.96 -22.29
N ALA A 647 8.25 6.88 -23.25
CA ALA A 647 9.37 7.47 -23.97
C ALA A 647 9.05 8.89 -24.42
N LEU A 648 10.06 9.75 -24.43
CA LEU A 648 9.96 11.11 -24.91
C LEU A 648 11.06 11.38 -25.93
N HIS A 649 10.69 11.92 -27.10
CA HIS A 649 11.63 12.30 -28.14
C HIS A 649 11.49 13.77 -28.46
N GLY A 650 12.61 14.48 -28.54
CA GLY A 650 12.68 15.89 -28.95
C GLY A 650 13.34 16.06 -30.31
N GLN A 651 12.86 17.03 -31.08
CA GLN A 651 13.39 17.38 -32.40
C GLN A 651 13.57 18.90 -32.52
N VAL A 652 14.66 19.32 -33.15
CA VAL A 652 14.95 20.74 -33.43
C VAL A 652 14.17 21.24 -34.64
N SER A 653 13.91 20.39 -35.63
CA SER A 653 13.00 20.62 -36.75
C SER A 653 12.24 19.33 -37.08
N GLU A 654 11.12 19.41 -37.80
CA GLU A 654 10.35 18.20 -38.20
C GLU A 654 11.20 17.17 -38.95
N THR A 655 12.24 17.63 -39.67
CA THR A 655 13.16 16.81 -40.45
C THR A 655 14.40 16.34 -39.68
N SER A 656 14.63 16.85 -38.46
CA SER A 656 15.80 16.49 -37.66
C SER A 656 15.64 15.11 -37.02
N ALA A 657 16.75 14.42 -36.77
CA ALA A 657 16.74 13.14 -36.09
C ALA A 657 16.16 13.30 -34.67
N PRO A 658 15.22 12.45 -34.23
CA PRO A 658 14.67 12.52 -32.88
C PRO A 658 15.72 12.16 -31.85
N LEU A 659 15.84 13.00 -30.82
CA LEU A 659 16.70 12.78 -29.66
C LEU A 659 15.85 12.21 -28.52
N GLN A 660 16.20 11.03 -28.04
CA GLN A 660 15.53 10.42 -26.90
C GLN A 660 15.90 11.15 -25.60
N PHE A 661 14.89 11.45 -24.80
CA PHE A 661 15.00 11.93 -23.42
C PHE A 661 14.55 10.83 -22.47
N ARG A 662 15.31 10.61 -21.39
CA ARG A 662 15.01 9.61 -20.37
C ARG A 662 14.37 10.24 -19.13
N PRO A 663 13.52 9.53 -18.39
CA PRO A 663 13.00 10.04 -17.12
C PRO A 663 14.15 10.30 -16.14
N LEU A 664 14.20 11.48 -15.51
CA LEU A 664 15.27 11.83 -14.56
C LEU A 664 15.23 11.01 -13.25
N HIS A 665 14.04 10.60 -12.83
CA HIS A 665 13.78 10.01 -11.51
C HIS A 665 13.22 8.59 -11.58
N GLU A 666 13.47 7.84 -12.65
CA GLU A 666 13.02 6.44 -12.75
C GLU A 666 14.23 5.51 -12.61
N PRO A 667 14.16 4.44 -11.80
CA PRO A 667 15.24 3.48 -11.67
C PRO A 667 15.37 2.69 -12.96
N LEU A 668 16.22 3.15 -13.86
CA LEU A 668 16.55 2.43 -15.07
C LEU A 668 17.53 1.30 -14.70
N THR A 669 17.05 0.06 -14.80
CA THR A 669 17.88 -1.14 -14.60
C THR A 669 19.03 -1.08 -15.61
N ASN A 670 20.28 -0.97 -15.15
CA ASN A 670 21.51 -0.78 -15.95
C ASN A 670 21.79 0.63 -16.49
N ASP A 671 21.38 1.69 -15.79
CA ASP A 671 21.76 3.08 -16.12
C ASP A 671 23.08 3.50 -15.44
N GLU A 672 24.17 2.80 -15.77
CA GLU A 672 25.52 3.14 -15.26
C GLU A 672 26.16 4.32 -16.03
N GLY A 673 25.51 4.81 -17.10
CA GLY A 673 26.01 5.86 -17.98
C GLY A 673 25.23 7.17 -17.87
N ASN A 674 25.92 8.31 -18.01
CA ASN A 674 25.26 9.61 -18.19
C ASN A 674 24.77 9.72 -19.64
N HIS A 675 23.46 9.82 -19.84
CA HIS A 675 22.84 9.98 -21.16
C HIS A 675 22.63 11.45 -21.56
N GLY A 676 22.89 12.39 -20.64
CA GLY A 676 22.88 13.85 -20.85
C GLY A 676 21.52 14.48 -21.17
N ARG A 677 20.48 13.68 -21.43
CA ARG A 677 19.15 14.11 -21.89
C ARG A 677 18.08 13.48 -21.04
N TYR A 678 17.49 14.28 -20.16
CA TYR A 678 16.48 13.83 -19.22
C TYR A 678 15.21 14.66 -19.28
N PHE A 679 14.12 14.15 -18.72
CA PHE A 679 12.91 14.91 -18.52
C PHE A 679 12.32 14.68 -17.13
N THR A 680 11.62 15.69 -16.63
CA THR A 680 10.76 15.58 -15.45
C THR A 680 9.31 15.78 -15.86
N SER A 681 8.38 15.01 -15.29
CA SER A 681 6.96 15.09 -15.59
C SER A 681 6.10 15.41 -14.37
N PRO A 682 6.07 16.67 -13.88
CA PRO A 682 5.24 17.04 -12.75
C PRO A 682 3.75 16.89 -13.08
N ARG A 683 2.97 16.54 -12.05
CA ARG A 683 1.51 16.38 -12.12
C ARG A 683 0.81 17.32 -11.14
N GLU A 684 -0.25 17.94 -11.62
CA GLU A 684 -1.08 18.83 -10.81
C GLU A 684 -2.56 18.47 -10.95
N ARG A 685 -3.33 18.64 -9.86
CA ARG A 685 -4.78 18.54 -9.92
C ARG A 685 -5.33 19.73 -10.69
N ARG A 686 -6.36 19.47 -11.49
CA ARG A 686 -7.11 20.55 -12.12
C ARG A 686 -7.93 21.28 -11.04
N SER A 687 -7.78 22.60 -10.96
CA SER A 687 -8.73 23.45 -10.23
C SER A 687 -10.09 23.41 -10.95
N ALA A 688 -11.19 23.08 -10.26
CA ALA A 688 -12.54 23.05 -10.86
C ALA A 688 -13.55 23.86 -10.05
N PRO A 689 -14.40 24.67 -10.74
CA PRO A 689 -15.82 24.28 -10.81
C PRO A 689 -16.52 24.40 -12.20
N GLU A 690 -15.90 24.98 -13.25
CA GLU A 690 -16.64 25.30 -14.50
C GLU A 690 -16.36 24.40 -15.72
N LEU A 691 -15.33 23.52 -15.67
CA LEU A 691 -14.93 22.68 -16.81
C LEU A 691 -15.40 21.22 -16.74
N SER A 692 -16.13 20.82 -15.69
CA SER A 692 -16.71 19.47 -15.54
C SER A 692 -18.15 19.38 -16.08
N ARG A 693 -18.51 20.24 -17.04
CA ARG A 693 -19.69 20.04 -17.89
C ARG A 693 -19.21 19.43 -19.20
N ARG A 694 -19.47 18.13 -19.39
CA ARG A 694 -19.46 17.55 -20.74
C ARG A 694 -20.60 18.14 -21.58
N ARG A 695 -20.67 17.84 -22.88
CA ARG A 695 -21.59 18.49 -23.84
C ARG A 695 -23.05 18.57 -23.39
N TYR A 696 -23.53 17.63 -22.56
CA TYR A 696 -24.90 17.59 -22.03
C TYR A 696 -25.05 18.06 -20.57
N GLY A 697 -24.02 18.63 -19.95
CA GLY A 697 -24.09 19.16 -18.60
C GLY A 697 -24.05 18.11 -17.48
N THR A 698 -23.81 16.83 -17.81
CA THR A 698 -23.57 15.75 -16.86
C THR A 698 -22.34 16.09 -16.02
N ARG A 699 -22.54 16.29 -14.71
CA ARG A 699 -21.46 16.54 -13.76
C ARG A 699 -20.90 15.20 -13.31
N THR A 700 -19.65 14.90 -13.67
CA THR A 700 -18.89 13.81 -13.06
C THR A 700 -18.10 14.34 -11.87
N PRO A 701 -18.09 13.65 -10.71
CA PRO A 701 -17.33 14.08 -9.54
C PRO A 701 -15.81 13.88 -9.69
N TYR A 702 -15.36 13.20 -10.75
CA TYR A 702 -13.95 12.94 -11.01
C TYR A 702 -13.18 14.24 -11.32
N VAL A 703 -12.12 14.50 -10.55
CA VAL A 703 -11.17 15.58 -10.78
C VAL A 703 -9.87 14.96 -11.28
N GLY A 704 -9.67 14.98 -12.59
CA GLY A 704 -8.44 14.48 -13.19
C GLY A 704 -7.25 15.42 -13.01
N THR A 705 -6.09 14.94 -13.43
CA THR A 705 -4.81 15.65 -13.38
C THR A 705 -4.42 16.23 -14.73
N GLN A 706 -3.44 17.13 -14.69
CA GLN A 706 -2.67 17.61 -15.83
C GLN A 706 -1.21 17.25 -15.60
N THR A 707 -0.58 16.68 -16.63
CA THR A 707 0.84 16.34 -16.62
C THR A 707 1.56 17.34 -17.50
N SER A 708 2.61 17.95 -16.97
CA SER A 708 3.54 18.77 -17.74
C SER A 708 4.85 18.04 -17.92
N VAL A 709 5.71 18.53 -18.82
CA VAL A 709 7.05 18.01 -19.03
C VAL A 709 8.06 19.16 -19.10
N SER A 710 9.23 18.94 -18.53
CA SER A 710 10.39 19.83 -18.63
C SER A 710 11.59 19.02 -19.11
N LEU A 711 12.29 19.53 -20.13
CA LEU A 711 13.51 18.92 -20.64
C LEU A 711 14.71 19.42 -19.86
N VAL A 712 15.50 18.51 -19.30
CA VAL A 712 16.59 18.81 -18.38
C VAL A 712 17.85 18.00 -18.69
N ASP A 713 18.98 18.46 -18.18
CA ASP A 713 20.21 17.68 -18.13
C ASP A 713 20.26 16.80 -16.86
N HIS A 714 21.41 16.16 -16.62
CA HIS A 714 21.65 15.31 -15.45
C HIS A 714 21.60 16.03 -14.10
N ASP A 715 21.83 17.36 -14.08
CA ASP A 715 21.78 18.19 -12.88
C ASP A 715 20.37 18.78 -12.66
N GLY A 716 19.40 18.40 -13.50
CA GLY A 716 18.04 18.93 -13.47
C GLY A 716 17.94 20.37 -14.00
N GLN A 717 18.98 20.89 -14.65
CA GLN A 717 18.95 22.22 -15.26
C GLN A 717 18.28 22.17 -16.64
N PRO A 718 17.67 23.27 -17.12
CA PRO A 718 17.07 23.31 -18.45
C PRO A 718 18.04 22.84 -19.54
N TYR A 719 17.61 21.90 -20.38
CA TYR A 719 18.46 21.33 -21.43
C TYR A 719 18.92 22.41 -22.42
N GLY A 720 20.22 22.43 -22.74
CA GLY A 720 20.87 23.55 -23.42
C GLY A 720 20.50 23.74 -24.90
N GLU A 721 20.06 22.69 -25.59
CA GLU A 721 19.64 22.76 -26.99
C GLU A 721 18.10 22.85 -27.10
N ARG A 722 17.62 23.82 -27.87
CA ARG A 722 16.20 24.10 -28.01
C ARG A 722 15.51 23.10 -28.93
N MET A 723 14.64 22.27 -28.36
CA MET A 723 13.71 21.44 -29.11
C MET A 723 12.50 22.25 -29.54
N ASN A 724 12.02 22.04 -30.77
CA ASN A 724 10.81 22.67 -31.31
C ASN A 724 9.62 21.70 -31.38
N TYR A 725 9.87 20.38 -31.43
CA TYR A 725 8.82 19.37 -31.48
C TYR A 725 9.07 18.28 -30.43
N LEU A 726 7.99 17.78 -29.83
CA LEU A 726 8.01 16.63 -28.94
C LEU A 726 7.09 15.51 -29.44
N THR A 727 7.61 14.30 -29.45
CA THR A 727 6.81 13.07 -29.64
C THR A 727 6.77 12.31 -28.32
N LEU A 728 5.57 12.08 -27.83
CA LEU A 728 5.30 11.40 -26.57
C LEU A 728 4.83 9.97 -26.86
N SER A 729 5.44 8.98 -26.22
CA SER A 729 4.86 7.64 -26.05
C SER A 729 4.47 7.47 -24.59
N ALA A 730 3.18 7.23 -24.33
CA ALA A 730 2.64 7.21 -22.97
C ALA A 730 1.56 6.14 -22.81
N LEU A 731 1.37 5.68 -21.57
CA LEU A 731 0.15 4.99 -21.18
C LEU A 731 -0.92 6.04 -20.85
N LEU A 732 -2.11 5.88 -21.41
CA LEU A 732 -3.23 6.80 -21.27
C LEU A 732 -4.45 6.09 -20.66
N THR A 733 -5.33 6.88 -20.05
CA THR A 733 -6.68 6.49 -19.64
C THR A 733 -7.71 7.38 -20.34
N ASN A 734 -8.97 6.94 -20.41
CA ASN A 734 -10.08 7.72 -20.95
C ASN A 734 -10.79 8.60 -19.91
N ARG A 735 -10.12 8.91 -18.79
CA ARG A 735 -10.66 9.73 -17.69
C ARG A 735 -12.02 9.21 -17.21
N GLU A 736 -13.04 10.08 -17.11
CA GLU A 736 -14.39 9.77 -16.67
C GLU A 736 -15.28 9.08 -17.72
N LEU A 737 -14.84 8.93 -18.98
CA LEU A 737 -15.66 8.31 -20.05
C LEU A 737 -16.15 6.89 -19.71
N PRO A 738 -15.36 6.00 -19.05
CA PRO A 738 -15.83 4.67 -18.67
C PRO A 738 -17.08 4.69 -17.77
N ASN A 739 -17.32 5.77 -17.00
CA ASN A 739 -18.52 5.90 -16.17
C ASN A 739 -19.81 6.09 -16.98
N LEU A 740 -19.69 6.44 -18.26
CA LEU A 740 -20.82 6.63 -19.18
C LEU A 740 -21.22 5.33 -19.89
N ILE A 741 -20.45 4.26 -19.71
CA ILE A 741 -20.78 2.95 -20.26
C ILE A 741 -21.90 2.35 -19.41
N VAL A 742 -23.01 2.01 -20.06
CA VAL A 742 -24.12 1.27 -19.46
C VAL A 742 -24.09 -0.14 -20.06
N PRO A 743 -23.58 -1.14 -19.32
CA PRO A 743 -23.43 -2.48 -19.87
C PRO A 743 -24.76 -3.16 -20.21
N ASP A 744 -24.82 -3.80 -21.36
CA ASP A 744 -25.86 -4.77 -21.76
C ASP A 744 -25.45 -6.23 -21.49
N GLY A 745 -24.18 -6.48 -21.19
CA GLY A 745 -23.62 -7.79 -20.83
C GLY A 745 -23.33 -8.70 -22.03
N ARG A 746 -23.49 -8.22 -23.26
CA ARG A 746 -23.20 -8.96 -24.51
C ARG A 746 -22.35 -8.21 -25.51
N ASP A 747 -22.72 -6.99 -25.86
CA ASP A 747 -22.13 -6.24 -26.97
C ASP A 747 -21.55 -4.89 -26.51
N ASP A 748 -20.99 -4.89 -25.30
CA ASP A 748 -20.44 -3.69 -24.66
C ASP A 748 -19.11 -3.27 -25.27
N LEU A 749 -18.30 -4.26 -25.65
CA LEU A 749 -16.95 -4.09 -26.16
C LEU A 749 -16.79 -4.85 -27.49
N THR A 750 -15.85 -4.41 -28.30
CA THR A 750 -15.39 -5.09 -29.51
C THR A 750 -13.92 -5.44 -29.33
N LEU A 751 -13.55 -6.69 -29.62
CA LEU A 751 -12.16 -7.12 -29.66
C LEU A 751 -11.53 -6.61 -30.96
N GLU A 752 -10.38 -5.92 -30.87
CA GLU A 752 -9.70 -5.37 -32.06
C GLU A 752 -8.97 -6.45 -32.87
N GLU A 753 -8.48 -7.48 -32.19
CA GLU A 753 -7.80 -8.62 -32.81
C GLU A 753 -8.81 -9.54 -33.52
N SER A 754 -8.42 -10.08 -34.67
CA SER A 754 -9.23 -11.08 -35.38
C SER A 754 -9.17 -12.40 -34.61
N ALA A 755 -10.27 -12.76 -33.96
CA ALA A 755 -10.44 -13.99 -33.21
C ALA A 755 -11.90 -14.46 -33.28
N PRO A 756 -12.18 -15.77 -33.07
CA PRO A 756 -13.52 -16.35 -33.15
C PRO A 756 -14.39 -15.99 -31.94
N VAL A 757 -14.76 -14.71 -31.86
CA VAL A 757 -15.52 -14.10 -30.76
C VAL A 757 -16.71 -13.38 -31.36
N LEU A 758 -17.91 -13.88 -31.07
CA LEU A 758 -19.17 -13.33 -31.55
C LEU A 758 -19.43 -11.94 -30.96
N CYS A 759 -19.22 -11.80 -29.66
CA CYS A 759 -19.35 -10.52 -28.96
C CYS A 759 -18.63 -10.52 -27.59
N VAL A 760 -18.49 -9.33 -27.00
CA VAL A 760 -17.83 -9.13 -25.71
C VAL A 760 -18.69 -8.26 -24.80
N GLY A 761 -19.09 -8.82 -23.66
CA GLY A 761 -19.93 -8.16 -22.66
C GLY A 761 -19.18 -7.83 -21.37
N LEU A 762 -19.59 -6.77 -20.68
CA LEU A 762 -19.11 -6.44 -19.34
C LEU A 762 -20.05 -7.04 -18.30
N ILE A 763 -19.51 -7.80 -17.33
CA ILE A 763 -20.34 -8.49 -16.33
C ILE A 763 -20.93 -7.50 -15.32
N ARG A 764 -20.19 -6.43 -15.01
CA ARG A 764 -20.61 -5.33 -14.15
C ARG A 764 -20.10 -4.02 -14.76
N SER A 765 -20.69 -2.90 -14.35
CA SER A 765 -20.23 -1.57 -14.73
C SER A 765 -18.75 -1.37 -14.37
N PRO A 766 -17.96 -0.68 -15.22
CA PRO A 766 -16.58 -0.34 -14.91
C PRO A 766 -16.46 0.47 -13.61
N SER A 767 -15.37 0.28 -12.88
CA SER A 767 -15.10 1.02 -11.66
C SER A 767 -14.90 2.51 -11.94
N VAL A 768 -15.22 3.36 -10.97
CA VAL A 768 -15.02 4.80 -11.09
C VAL A 768 -13.51 5.10 -11.06
N PRO A 769 -12.96 5.86 -12.03
CA PRO A 769 -11.57 6.29 -12.01
C PRO A 769 -11.31 7.19 -10.78
N ARG A 770 -10.10 7.12 -10.21
CA ARG A 770 -9.74 7.87 -9.00
C ARG A 770 -8.51 8.76 -9.24
N ALA A 771 -8.50 9.92 -8.58
CA ALA A 771 -7.33 10.79 -8.60
C ALA A 771 -6.12 10.11 -7.91
N PRO A 772 -4.88 10.57 -8.15
CA PRO A 772 -3.71 10.03 -7.45
C PRO A 772 -3.82 10.13 -5.92
N TYR A 773 -3.23 9.15 -5.23
CA TYR A 773 -3.23 9.10 -3.76
C TYR A 773 -2.17 10.01 -3.12
N ALA A 774 -1.00 10.14 -3.75
CA ALA A 774 0.14 10.81 -3.14
C ALA A 774 0.06 12.33 -3.22
N GLU A 775 -0.60 12.92 -2.23
CA GLU A 775 -0.67 14.37 -2.06
C GLU A 775 -0.34 14.82 -0.65
N ARG A 776 0.46 15.89 -0.54
CA ARG A 776 0.79 16.55 0.73
C ARG A 776 1.26 15.53 1.78
N GLU A 777 0.65 15.51 2.96
CA GLU A 777 0.98 14.58 4.04
C GLU A 777 0.69 13.11 3.68
N THR A 778 -0.33 12.83 2.86
CA THR A 778 -0.65 11.46 2.42
C THR A 778 0.52 10.84 1.63
N ALA A 779 1.27 11.64 0.87
CA ALA A 779 2.47 11.16 0.19
C ALA A 779 3.51 10.59 1.18
N TRP A 780 3.72 11.25 2.32
CA TRP A 780 4.60 10.75 3.38
C TRP A 780 4.06 9.48 4.05
N ARG A 781 2.76 9.41 4.29
CA ARG A 781 2.12 8.19 4.83
C ARG A 781 2.20 7.01 3.86
N LEU A 782 2.15 7.24 2.56
CA LEU A 782 2.36 6.21 1.53
C LEU A 782 3.83 5.76 1.47
N ILE A 783 4.78 6.70 1.58
CA ILE A 783 6.22 6.36 1.69
C ILE A 783 6.47 5.47 2.92
N ARG A 784 5.84 5.82 4.04
CA ARG A 784 5.85 5.02 5.27
C ARG A 784 5.33 3.60 5.05
N GLN A 785 4.22 3.46 4.33
CA GLN A 785 3.65 2.14 4.01
C GLN A 785 4.62 1.27 3.20
N LEU A 786 5.38 1.85 2.26
CA LEU A 786 6.34 1.11 1.44
C LEU A 786 7.51 0.53 2.27
N ASN A 787 7.92 1.22 3.34
CA ASN A 787 8.89 0.71 4.31
C ASN A 787 8.19 0.03 5.52
N PHE A 788 7.14 -0.74 5.22
CA PHE A 788 6.24 -1.41 6.16
C PHE A 788 6.90 -1.85 7.48
N SER A 789 6.57 -1.17 8.59
CA SER A 789 7.08 -1.49 9.93
C SER A 789 6.20 -2.54 10.62
N TYR A 790 6.84 -3.44 11.36
CA TYR A 790 6.18 -4.47 12.16
C TYR A 790 5.28 -3.90 13.26
N LEU A 791 5.56 -2.68 13.75
CA LEU A 791 4.80 -2.05 14.84
C LEU A 791 3.32 -1.85 14.54
N ALA A 792 2.96 -1.63 13.26
CA ALA A 792 1.57 -1.47 12.84
C ALA A 792 0.74 -2.75 13.07
N LEU A 793 1.40 -3.90 13.24
CA LEU A 793 0.81 -5.22 13.50
C LEU A 793 0.93 -5.68 14.96
N GLU A 794 1.58 -4.89 15.82
CA GLU A 794 1.67 -5.17 17.27
C GLU A 794 0.54 -4.55 18.08
N ASP A 795 -0.24 -3.64 17.49
CA ASP A 795 -1.38 -3.03 18.17
C ASP A 795 -2.61 -3.97 18.11
N PRO A 796 -3.04 -4.54 19.25
CA PRO A 796 -4.20 -5.44 19.27
C PRO A 796 -5.48 -4.75 18.84
N SER A 797 -5.57 -3.42 18.93
CA SER A 797 -6.74 -2.68 18.46
C SER A 797 -6.82 -2.57 16.94
N ALA A 798 -5.84 -3.10 16.21
CA ALA A 798 -5.69 -3.03 14.77
C ALA A 798 -5.63 -1.60 14.18
N ALA A 799 -5.46 -0.56 15.01
CA ALA A 799 -5.51 0.82 14.55
C ALA A 799 -4.39 1.13 13.55
N GLY A 800 -3.17 0.65 13.80
CA GLY A 800 -2.04 0.80 12.87
C GLY A 800 -2.35 0.25 11.47
N LEU A 801 -2.87 -0.99 11.39
CA LEU A 801 -3.26 -1.59 10.11
C LEU A 801 -4.43 -0.84 9.47
N ARG A 802 -5.47 -0.46 10.22
CA ARG A 802 -6.57 0.36 9.69
C ARG A 802 -6.09 1.69 9.10
N ASN A 803 -5.15 2.37 9.76
CA ASN A 803 -4.57 3.62 9.25
C ASN A 803 -3.86 3.42 7.91
N LEU A 804 -3.12 2.31 7.75
CA LEU A 804 -2.44 1.96 6.50
C LEU A 804 -3.43 1.65 5.37
N LEU A 805 -4.50 0.90 5.66
CA LEU A 805 -5.55 0.59 4.69
C LEU A 805 -6.36 1.85 4.32
N GLY A 806 -6.56 2.74 5.28
CA GLY A 806 -7.27 4.00 5.09
C GLY A 806 -6.66 4.93 4.05
N LEU A 807 -5.38 4.76 3.71
CA LEU A 807 -4.72 5.53 2.64
C LEU A 807 -5.31 5.26 1.24
N PHE A 808 -6.01 4.14 1.05
CA PHE A 808 -6.66 3.79 -0.21
C PHE A 808 -8.13 4.23 -0.29
N LEU A 809 -8.69 4.81 0.78
CA LEU A 809 -10.09 5.26 0.82
C LEU A 809 -10.31 6.43 -0.14
N ALA A 810 -11.30 6.28 -1.02
CA ALA A 810 -11.79 7.39 -1.82
C ALA A 810 -12.75 8.27 -0.98
N PRO A 811 -12.83 9.59 -1.26
CA PRO A 811 -13.82 10.45 -0.61
C PRO A 811 -15.24 9.91 -0.83
N GLY A 812 -15.97 9.63 0.26
CA GLY A 812 -17.35 9.12 0.22
C GLY A 812 -17.50 7.59 0.09
N ASP A 813 -16.41 6.82 0.09
CA ASP A 813 -16.45 5.35 0.06
C ASP A 813 -16.73 4.78 1.47
N GLU A 814 -17.97 4.92 1.93
CA GLU A 814 -18.39 4.46 3.26
C GLU A 814 -18.39 2.93 3.39
N VAL A 815 -18.60 2.20 2.28
CA VAL A 815 -18.61 0.74 2.28
C VAL A 815 -17.21 0.23 2.60
N TYR A 816 -16.19 0.71 1.88
CA TYR A 816 -14.82 0.28 2.14
C TYR A 816 -14.31 0.76 3.50
N ARG A 817 -14.73 1.96 3.95
CA ARG A 817 -14.42 2.44 5.30
C ARG A 817 -14.95 1.50 6.37
N GLN A 818 -16.21 1.10 6.28
CA GLN A 818 -16.81 0.19 7.25
C GLN A 818 -16.14 -1.19 7.23
N MET A 819 -15.71 -1.69 6.07
CA MET A 819 -14.92 -2.93 6.00
C MET A 819 -13.58 -2.80 6.74
N ILE A 820 -12.89 -1.67 6.60
CA ILE A 820 -11.64 -1.40 7.34
C ILE A 820 -11.90 -1.29 8.84
N ASP A 821 -12.92 -0.53 9.24
CA ASP A 821 -13.31 -0.34 10.65
C ASP A 821 -13.73 -1.65 11.32
N SER A 822 -14.24 -2.60 10.54
CA SER A 822 -14.56 -3.96 10.98
C SER A 822 -13.36 -4.85 11.28
N LEU A 823 -12.13 -4.44 10.96
CA LEU A 823 -10.93 -5.12 11.47
C LEU A 823 -10.76 -4.78 12.95
N VAL A 824 -11.16 -5.69 13.84
CA VAL A 824 -11.27 -5.42 15.29
C VAL A 824 -10.03 -5.79 16.09
N ASP A 825 -9.27 -6.81 15.63
CA ASP A 825 -8.07 -7.28 16.33
C ASP A 825 -7.02 -7.84 15.37
N VAL A 826 -5.76 -7.61 15.70
CA VAL A 826 -4.59 -8.18 15.01
C VAL A 826 -3.64 -8.72 16.08
N SER A 827 -3.25 -9.99 15.96
CA SER A 827 -2.25 -10.58 16.83
C SER A 827 -1.15 -11.26 16.04
N MET A 828 0.08 -11.17 16.58
CA MET A 828 1.28 -11.66 15.93
C MET A 828 2.09 -12.51 16.89
N ARG A 829 2.43 -13.73 16.51
CA ARG A 829 3.33 -14.60 17.28
C ARG A 829 4.42 -15.22 16.43
N THR A 830 5.56 -15.50 17.02
CA THR A 830 6.65 -16.22 16.34
C THR A 830 6.29 -17.69 16.24
N VAL A 831 6.39 -18.27 15.04
CA VAL A 831 6.08 -19.68 14.79
C VAL A 831 7.18 -20.33 13.96
N THR A 832 7.28 -21.66 14.10
CA THR A 832 8.13 -22.50 13.25
C THR A 832 7.23 -23.34 12.34
N ARG A 833 7.57 -23.39 11.05
CA ARG A 833 6.84 -24.16 10.04
C ARG A 833 7.82 -24.87 9.12
N MET A 834 7.35 -25.96 8.53
CA MET A 834 7.98 -26.51 7.33
C MET A 834 7.70 -25.55 6.18
N LEU A 835 8.75 -25.16 5.46
CA LEU A 835 8.67 -24.25 4.33
C LEU A 835 8.31 -25.01 3.05
N PRO A 836 7.54 -24.41 2.14
CA PRO A 836 7.21 -25.01 0.85
C PRO A 836 8.46 -25.13 -0.01
N GLY A 837 8.60 -26.25 -0.74
CA GLY A 837 9.72 -26.49 -1.65
C GLY A 837 9.61 -27.83 -2.39
N ASP A 838 10.37 -27.96 -3.48
CA ASP A 838 10.39 -29.14 -4.37
C ASP A 838 11.13 -30.33 -3.75
N GLY A 839 10.55 -30.92 -2.70
CA GLY A 839 10.99 -32.19 -2.11
C GLY A 839 12.13 -32.10 -1.09
N GLN A 840 12.72 -30.92 -0.87
CA GLN A 840 13.65 -30.69 0.24
C GLN A 840 12.88 -30.20 1.48
N ILE A 841 12.97 -30.95 2.57
CA ILE A 841 12.36 -30.57 3.86
C ILE A 841 13.20 -29.45 4.47
N MET A 842 12.66 -28.22 4.43
CA MET A 842 13.25 -27.05 5.07
C MET A 842 12.32 -26.55 6.18
N PHE A 843 12.90 -26.09 7.27
CA PHE A 843 12.16 -25.48 8.39
C PHE A 843 12.61 -24.03 8.56
N GLY A 844 11.66 -23.15 8.84
CA GLY A 844 11.93 -21.73 9.04
C GLY A 844 11.29 -21.21 10.32
N CYS A 845 11.83 -20.10 10.83
CA CYS A 845 11.12 -19.23 11.76
C CYS A 845 10.42 -18.10 11.01
N GLY A 846 9.19 -17.80 11.41
CA GLY A 846 8.40 -16.73 10.84
C GLY A 846 7.40 -16.18 11.84
N ALA A 847 6.47 -15.39 11.33
CA ALA A 847 5.38 -14.84 12.12
C ALA A 847 4.04 -15.43 11.68
N GLU A 848 3.19 -15.79 12.64
CA GLU A 848 1.78 -16.03 12.39
C GLU A 848 1.02 -14.74 12.72
N CYS A 849 0.20 -14.29 11.77
CA CYS A 849 -0.66 -13.12 11.88
C CYS A 849 -2.12 -13.57 11.92
N VAL A 850 -2.79 -13.35 13.05
CA VAL A 850 -4.23 -13.61 13.17
C VAL A 850 -4.98 -12.30 13.03
N LEU A 851 -5.79 -12.19 11.98
CA LEU A 851 -6.66 -11.06 11.69
C LEU A 851 -8.08 -11.40 12.16
N THR A 852 -8.64 -10.61 13.06
CA THR A 852 -10.03 -10.79 13.52
C THR A 852 -10.91 -9.67 12.97
N VAL A 853 -12.00 -10.05 12.30
CA VAL A 853 -12.96 -9.12 11.72
C VAL A 853 -14.37 -9.30 12.30
N ASP A 854 -15.13 -8.20 12.33
CA ASP A 854 -16.57 -8.20 12.54
C ASP A 854 -17.29 -8.24 11.18
N GLU A 855 -17.97 -9.34 10.85
CA GLU A 855 -18.66 -9.50 9.56
C GLU A 855 -19.81 -8.49 9.35
N ALA A 856 -20.28 -7.80 10.40
CA ALA A 856 -21.38 -6.84 10.28
C ALA A 856 -21.05 -5.66 9.33
N GLY A 857 -19.79 -5.23 9.24
CA GLY A 857 -19.38 -4.15 8.34
C GLY A 857 -19.10 -4.57 6.90
N PHE A 858 -19.23 -5.86 6.56
CA PHE A 858 -19.05 -6.37 5.19
C PHE A 858 -20.38 -6.43 4.40
N HIS A 859 -21.50 -5.99 4.97
CA HIS A 859 -22.81 -5.88 4.27
C HIS A 859 -23.26 -7.15 3.55
N GLY A 860 -22.94 -8.31 4.12
CA GLY A 860 -23.30 -9.64 3.61
C GLY A 860 -22.29 -10.26 2.64
N VAL A 861 -21.25 -9.51 2.24
CA VAL A 861 -20.07 -10.01 1.53
C VAL A 861 -19.19 -10.81 2.49
N SER A 862 -18.56 -11.87 2.00
CA SER A 862 -17.59 -12.64 2.80
C SER A 862 -16.32 -11.83 3.07
N PRO A 863 -15.75 -11.86 4.31
CA PRO A 863 -14.46 -11.25 4.59
C PRO A 863 -13.27 -12.01 3.99
N TYR A 864 -13.49 -13.18 3.39
CA TYR A 864 -12.43 -14.05 2.87
C TYR A 864 -11.54 -13.35 1.84
N LEU A 865 -12.12 -12.68 0.85
CA LEU A 865 -11.35 -11.96 -0.16
C LEU A 865 -10.51 -10.84 0.46
N PHE A 866 -11.05 -10.11 1.45
CA PHE A 866 -10.30 -9.09 2.17
C PHE A 866 -9.08 -9.70 2.89
N GLY A 867 -9.28 -10.81 3.62
CA GLY A 867 -8.17 -11.52 4.25
C GLY A 867 -7.13 -12.05 3.26
N LEU A 868 -7.57 -12.56 2.11
CA LEU A 868 -6.70 -13.06 1.03
C LEU A 868 -5.79 -11.95 0.46
N ILE A 869 -6.34 -10.74 0.25
CA ILE A 869 -5.54 -9.60 -0.20
C ILE A 869 -4.56 -9.15 0.89
N LEU A 870 -5.01 -9.12 2.15
CA LEU A 870 -4.15 -8.74 3.28
C LEU A 870 -2.99 -9.73 3.49
N GLU A 871 -3.23 -11.03 3.38
CA GLU A 871 -2.19 -12.06 3.47
C GLU A 871 -1.07 -11.84 2.44
N ARG A 872 -1.40 -11.43 1.22
CA ARG A 872 -0.42 -11.07 0.19
C ARG A 872 0.31 -9.77 0.50
N PHE A 873 -0.40 -8.78 1.05
CA PHE A 873 0.16 -7.48 1.42
C PHE A 873 1.14 -7.60 2.60
N LEU A 874 0.79 -8.36 3.63
CA LEU A 874 1.58 -8.55 4.85
C LEU A 874 2.92 -9.26 4.62
N ALA A 875 3.07 -10.00 3.52
CA ALA A 875 4.34 -10.61 3.11
C ALA A 875 5.49 -9.58 2.98
N ARG A 876 5.17 -8.30 2.72
CA ARG A 876 6.17 -7.23 2.66
C ARG A 876 6.81 -6.91 4.03
N GLY A 877 6.15 -7.25 5.13
CA GLY A 877 6.66 -7.10 6.49
C GLY A 877 7.71 -8.13 6.89
N ALA A 878 7.81 -9.24 6.17
CA ALA A 878 8.81 -10.29 6.39
C ALA A 878 9.99 -10.16 5.40
N SER A 879 11.19 -10.57 5.84
CA SER A 879 12.37 -10.73 4.96
C SER A 879 12.24 -11.98 4.09
N ALA A 880 12.99 -12.03 2.98
CA ALA A 880 13.01 -13.19 2.09
C ALA A 880 13.49 -14.50 2.75
N HIS A 881 14.18 -14.44 3.89
CA HIS A 881 14.60 -15.61 4.69
C HIS A 881 13.64 -15.97 5.83
N SER A 882 12.52 -15.26 5.92
CA SER A 882 11.45 -15.50 6.89
C SER A 882 10.13 -15.65 6.14
N PHE A 883 9.07 -15.98 6.86
CA PHE A 883 7.73 -16.07 6.30
C PHE A 883 6.70 -15.40 7.21
N ILE A 884 5.54 -15.16 6.63
CA ILE A 884 4.32 -14.86 7.34
C ILE A 884 3.28 -15.93 7.03
N GLU A 885 2.61 -16.43 8.05
CA GLU A 885 1.40 -17.24 7.95
C GLU A 885 0.23 -16.36 8.40
N THR A 886 -0.92 -16.45 7.74
CA THR A 886 -2.06 -15.61 8.08
C THR A 886 -3.29 -16.46 8.33
N GLU A 887 -3.99 -16.15 9.42
CA GLU A 887 -5.29 -16.70 9.76
C GLU A 887 -6.32 -15.56 9.81
N LEU A 888 -7.45 -15.74 9.14
CA LEU A 888 -8.60 -14.85 9.24
C LEU A 888 -9.65 -15.47 10.16
N ARG A 889 -10.10 -14.71 11.16
CA ARG A 889 -11.16 -15.07 12.11
C ARG A 889 -12.29 -14.06 12.07
N SER A 890 -13.51 -14.55 12.23
CA SER A 890 -14.73 -13.75 12.41
C SER A 890 -15.14 -13.78 13.89
N THR A 891 -15.62 -12.66 14.41
CA THR A 891 -16.24 -12.61 15.75
C THR A 891 -17.52 -13.44 15.83
N GLN A 892 -18.22 -13.64 14.71
CA GLN A 892 -19.46 -14.41 14.62
C GLN A 892 -19.22 -15.91 14.48
N ARG A 893 -18.25 -16.32 13.67
CA ARG A 893 -18.09 -17.74 13.25
C ARG A 893 -16.77 -18.38 13.66
N GLY A 894 -15.82 -17.62 14.23
CA GLY A 894 -14.48 -18.14 14.54
C GLY A 894 -13.59 -18.21 13.31
N PRO A 895 -12.72 -19.23 13.16
CA PRO A 895 -11.81 -19.35 12.02
C PRO A 895 -12.55 -19.38 10.67
N VAL A 896 -12.20 -18.46 9.78
CA VAL A 896 -12.73 -18.39 8.41
C VAL A 896 -11.81 -19.15 7.47
N ALA A 897 -10.52 -18.78 7.45
CA ALA A 897 -9.50 -19.38 6.60
C ALA A 897 -8.09 -19.24 7.22
N THR A 898 -7.23 -20.21 6.92
CA THR A 898 -5.79 -20.16 7.20
C THR A 898 -5.07 -20.42 5.89
N TRP A 899 -4.19 -19.50 5.49
CA TRP A 899 -3.43 -19.63 4.26
C TRP A 899 -2.07 -20.29 4.53
N PRO A 900 -1.50 -21.00 3.54
CA PRO A 900 -0.16 -21.55 3.67
C PRO A 900 0.88 -20.45 3.90
N VAL A 901 2.04 -20.85 4.45
CA VAL A 901 3.14 -19.93 4.71
C VAL A 901 3.56 -19.18 3.45
N ARG A 902 3.74 -17.87 3.58
CA ARG A 902 4.15 -16.97 2.51
C ARG A 902 5.52 -16.39 2.82
N MET A 903 6.49 -16.68 1.96
CA MET A 903 7.83 -16.11 2.09
C MET A 903 7.79 -14.58 2.01
N GLY A 904 8.62 -13.92 2.82
CA GLY A 904 8.69 -12.47 2.84
C GLY A 904 9.26 -11.89 1.54
N THR A 905 8.91 -10.65 1.23
CA THR A 905 9.36 -9.98 0.00
C THR A 905 10.35 -8.85 0.25
N ARG A 906 10.69 -8.54 1.51
CA ARG A 906 11.72 -7.54 1.83
C ARG A 906 13.10 -8.07 1.46
N GLY A 907 13.88 -7.25 0.75
CA GLY A 907 15.24 -7.58 0.32
C GLY A 907 16.17 -7.93 1.47
N VAL A 908 17.16 -8.78 1.19
CA VAL A 908 18.23 -9.17 2.11
C VAL A 908 19.57 -8.75 1.50
N ALA A 909 20.53 -8.36 2.35
CA ALA A 909 21.88 -7.98 1.95
C ALA A 909 22.75 -9.19 1.62
#